data_AF-A0A5C1I3W0-F1
#
_entry.id   AF-A0A5C1I3W0-F1
#
_cell.length_a   1.000
_cell.length_b   1.000
_cell.length_c   1.000
_cell.angle_alpha   90.00
_cell.angle_beta   90.00
_cell.angle_gamma   90.00
#
_symmetry.space_group_name_H-M   'P 1'
#
loop_
_entity.id
_entity.type
_entity.pdbx_description
1 polymer ?
#
loop_
_entity_poly.entity_id
_entity_poly.type
_entity_poly.pdbx_seq_one_letter_code
_entity_poly.pdbx_strand_id
1 'polypeptide(L)'
;MTLNQFHINIFDLLLLAAIFIGLISSLRLWFSKRYVNRLLSLILVTMMLWLLRNFCIDIQLSRSFPRWSWVPLQFLLTLGPLVFFYVRGIVKPEEKFTAKDLVHFSPLLLEQGMHVLAVLQSMHTGLATYDTPVYKHLQSVLQLLAFISITTYLYRCSKLVKYPAQKEVNKITGKQFMPASPSSADRLIQRGYWLRHQMKVNKFYLDAELSLNSLAKELGISIHELSKIINTGLRKNFNDFVNEFRIQDVTRRMRDPAYNRITLLGIAYDCGFNSKTTFNRTFKQITGKSPAEYKSGLKKERPNHDLELLSVSAAIISGHKTIPVWSGKKLNRIHMFRNYLKIAWRNMLYNKVYSALNIVGLAAGMAVALLIGLWVTNQYSYDRFLPDYARSYQVEMNLTSQHNGTSTQTSIALPLVDVLRKEIPGVQYVAEADNIGRMNHDLLVGDKKLYLGGGAAGPDFFKIFQYPFIKGNANSALTDIYSIVLTESTAKALFGDADPMGKVVRFDNIQSMKVTGVIKDIPTNATMQFSYLTPFAYSEATQGWIRDGRTKWTYNSFSAYVSLEPGVSYAQIAPKIRDIVEKRSPEMRSLKPEVFMHPLKDWHLYSNFQNGKVAGGFVDYVRLFGVIGILVLAIACINFMNLSTARSEKRAREVGVRKAIGSGRVDLVYQFLLESVLITSVSFLLCMLFVQLALPSFNALTGSYIQVPYNNIGFWAIMIAFVLLTGLAAGSRPAFYLSSFNPVKVLKGSIQMGKAATLPRKILVVVQFTCSVALIISTVIVYQQIQFVKDRPTGYNADRLVMTDMNGDLSQHFDALRNDLLSSGLVESMASSTSPATQVYSHFSLEKWPGKNAGEEDVNIGGIWVSDDYFKTMGMTFAAGHNFMGDWKSDSLNVIVNEAMVKRIGLKDPVNQIIKVNFGNTPVKIIGVVKDALMESPYTPVAPAVFGHNPYGFVITYRLPKNVDTHVTIEKIGKIFQKYNPAFPYQYKFIDEEYASKFNLEVLLGKLAGVFAALAIFISCLGLFGLAAYVAEQRTKEIGIRKVLGASIAQVWLLLSRDFVVLVLISCLIASPLTLYFLEHWLEKYAYRVSIGLGVFIVSGIAALVITLLTISFQAIKAALTNPVKSLRSE
;
A
#
# COMPACT_ATOMS: atom_id res chain seq x y z
N MET A 1 -3.15 26.91 8.67
CA MET A 1 -3.67 25.97 7.65
C MET A 1 -3.68 24.58 8.30
N THR A 2 -4.85 24.07 8.72
CA THR A 2 -4.93 22.94 9.67
C THR A 2 -4.64 21.59 8.98
N LEU A 3 -3.53 20.97 9.40
CA LEU A 3 -3.02 19.68 8.96
C LEU A 3 -3.69 18.53 9.76
N ASN A 4 -5.00 18.31 9.54
CA ASN A 4 -5.72 17.22 10.22
C ASN A 4 -5.32 15.86 9.64
N GLN A 5 -4.50 15.10 10.34
CA GLN A 5 -3.87 13.84 9.89
C GLN A 5 -4.81 12.62 9.96
N PHE A 6 -4.59 11.67 9.03
CA PHE A 6 -5.05 10.27 8.99
C PHE A 6 -6.01 9.85 10.13
N HIS A 7 -7.30 10.13 9.96
CA HIS A 7 -8.35 9.50 10.74
C HIS A 7 -8.91 8.37 9.88
N ILE A 8 -8.54 7.12 10.17
CA ILE A 8 -9.31 5.96 9.68
C ILE A 8 -10.45 5.80 10.69
N ASN A 9 -11.59 6.41 10.41
CA ASN A 9 -12.80 6.22 11.18
C ASN A 9 -13.43 4.86 10.84
N ILE A 10 -14.38 4.38 11.65
CA ILE A 10 -15.20 3.21 11.36
C ILE A 10 -15.85 3.33 9.96
N PHE A 11 -16.18 4.55 9.54
CA PHE A 11 -16.70 4.83 8.21
C PHE A 11 -15.73 4.45 7.09
N ASP A 12 -14.44 4.74 7.26
CA ASP A 12 -13.37 4.40 6.31
C ASP A 12 -13.18 2.89 6.21
N LEU A 13 -13.25 2.18 7.35
CA LEU A 13 -13.23 0.71 7.40
C LEU A 13 -14.43 0.08 6.66
N LEU A 14 -15.63 0.65 6.84
CA LEU A 14 -16.85 0.20 6.14
C LEU A 14 -16.77 0.50 4.64
N LEU A 15 -16.23 1.66 4.25
CA LEU A 15 -16.07 2.07 2.88
C LEU A 15 -15.01 1.21 2.17
N LEU A 16 -13.90 0.90 2.84
CA LEU A 16 -12.89 -0.06 2.40
C LEU A 16 -13.54 -1.43 2.17
N ALA A 17 -14.31 -1.94 3.13
CA ALA A 17 -15.05 -3.20 3.00
C ALA A 17 -16.06 -3.18 1.83
N ALA A 18 -16.75 -2.06 1.60
CA ALA A 18 -17.65 -1.89 0.46
C ALA A 18 -16.89 -1.92 -0.89
N ILE A 19 -15.73 -1.25 -0.97
CA ILE A 19 -14.83 -1.29 -2.13
C ILE A 19 -14.42 -2.73 -2.43
N PHE A 20 -14.04 -3.49 -1.41
CA PHE A 20 -13.71 -4.90 -1.53
C PHE A 20 -14.85 -5.74 -2.08
N ILE A 21 -16.01 -5.65 -1.44
CA ILE A 21 -17.18 -6.45 -1.82
C ILE A 21 -17.58 -6.11 -3.26
N GLY A 22 -17.54 -4.84 -3.65
CA GLY A 22 -17.89 -4.41 -4.99
C GLY A 22 -16.87 -4.80 -6.06
N LEU A 23 -15.55 -4.68 -5.79
CA LEU A 23 -14.50 -5.12 -6.73
C LEU A 23 -14.55 -6.62 -6.97
N ILE A 24 -14.80 -7.39 -5.91
CA ILE A 24 -14.93 -8.83 -6.00
C ILE A 24 -16.22 -9.22 -6.76
N SER A 25 -17.32 -8.50 -6.50
CA SER A 25 -18.60 -8.71 -7.20
C SER A 25 -18.50 -8.37 -8.68
N SER A 26 -17.79 -7.29 -9.02
CA SER A 26 -17.56 -6.88 -10.40
C SER A 26 -16.73 -7.93 -11.15
N LEU A 27 -15.69 -8.47 -10.52
CA LEU A 27 -14.85 -9.52 -11.09
C LEU A 27 -15.67 -10.77 -11.43
N ARG A 28 -16.62 -11.13 -10.55
CA ARG A 28 -17.54 -12.26 -10.76
C ARG A 28 -18.51 -12.00 -11.92
N LEU A 29 -19.03 -10.78 -12.01
CA LEU A 29 -19.94 -10.37 -13.08
C LEU A 29 -19.25 -10.34 -14.44
N TRP A 30 -17.98 -9.92 -14.49
CA TRP A 30 -17.17 -9.90 -15.71
C TRP A 30 -17.05 -11.29 -16.36
N PHE A 31 -16.84 -12.31 -15.54
CA PHE A 31 -16.67 -13.69 -16.00
C PHE A 31 -17.99 -14.47 -16.17
N SER A 32 -19.14 -13.80 -16.07
CA SER A 32 -20.45 -14.38 -16.42
C SER A 32 -20.60 -14.62 -17.93
N LYS A 33 -21.46 -15.59 -18.30
CA LYS A 33 -21.80 -15.89 -19.70
C LYS A 33 -22.66 -14.80 -20.37
N ARG A 34 -23.34 -13.93 -19.62
CA ARG A 34 -24.24 -12.90 -20.19
C ARG A 34 -23.49 -11.57 -20.42
N TYR A 35 -23.61 -11.00 -21.62
CA TYR A 35 -23.06 -9.68 -21.96
C TYR A 35 -23.48 -8.57 -20.98
N VAL A 36 -24.74 -8.61 -20.52
CA VAL A 36 -25.29 -7.68 -19.53
C VAL A 36 -24.49 -7.66 -18.22
N ASN A 37 -23.95 -8.80 -17.79
CA ASN A 37 -23.16 -8.86 -16.56
C ASN A 37 -21.76 -8.25 -16.76
N ARG A 38 -21.22 -8.22 -17.98
CA ARG A 38 -19.94 -7.55 -18.28
C ARG A 38 -20.08 -6.04 -18.24
N LEU A 39 -21.18 -5.50 -18.74
CA LEU A 39 -21.51 -4.07 -18.61
C LEU A 39 -21.74 -3.69 -17.14
N LEU A 40 -22.52 -4.49 -16.40
CA LEU A 40 -22.75 -4.28 -14.97
C LEU A 40 -21.46 -4.37 -14.15
N SER A 41 -20.54 -5.26 -14.56
CA SER A 41 -19.20 -5.36 -14.00
C SER A 41 -18.40 -4.09 -14.22
N LEU A 42 -18.37 -3.55 -15.44
CA LEU A 42 -17.68 -2.28 -15.74
C LEU A 42 -18.24 -1.13 -14.90
N ILE A 43 -19.57 -1.01 -14.81
CA ILE A 43 -20.24 0.00 -13.98
C ILE A 43 -19.85 -0.14 -12.50
N LEU A 44 -19.82 -1.37 -11.98
CA LEU A 44 -19.38 -1.65 -10.62
C LEU A 44 -17.89 -1.34 -10.42
N VAL A 45 -17.00 -1.68 -11.35
CA VAL A 45 -15.58 -1.32 -11.28
C VAL A 45 -15.43 0.20 -11.23
N THR A 46 -16.14 0.94 -12.08
CA THR A 46 -16.11 2.41 -12.04
C THR A 46 -16.64 2.97 -10.72
N MET A 47 -17.72 2.41 -10.16
CA MET A 47 -18.20 2.79 -8.82
C MET A 47 -17.17 2.51 -7.72
N MET A 48 -16.46 1.38 -7.80
CA MET A 48 -15.47 1.01 -6.80
C MET A 48 -14.19 1.82 -6.90
N LEU A 49 -13.73 2.13 -8.12
CA LEU A 49 -12.64 3.07 -8.34
C LEU A 49 -13.00 4.47 -7.83
N TRP A 50 -14.27 4.86 -7.92
CA TRP A 50 -14.77 6.10 -7.33
C TRP A 50 -14.82 6.08 -5.81
N LEU A 51 -15.34 5.01 -5.19
CA LEU A 51 -15.32 4.84 -3.74
C LEU A 51 -13.89 4.80 -3.22
N LEU A 52 -12.99 4.11 -3.93
CA LEU A 52 -11.55 4.08 -3.62
C LEU A 52 -10.93 5.48 -3.71
N ARG A 53 -11.35 6.30 -4.69
CA ARG A 53 -10.93 7.72 -4.76
C ARG A 53 -11.40 8.50 -3.53
N ASN A 54 -12.67 8.37 -3.13
CA ASN A 54 -13.17 9.07 -1.94
C ASN A 54 -12.47 8.59 -0.66
N PHE A 55 -12.25 7.28 -0.51
CA PHE A 55 -11.43 6.73 0.57
C PHE A 55 -10.04 7.38 0.60
N CYS A 56 -9.39 7.49 -0.56
CA CYS A 56 -8.08 8.12 -0.66
C CYS A 56 -8.10 9.64 -0.41
N ILE A 57 -9.22 10.32 -0.65
CA ILE A 57 -9.40 11.73 -0.29
C ILE A 57 -9.61 11.87 1.22
N ASP A 58 -10.45 11.02 1.82
CA ASP A 58 -10.79 11.04 3.25
C ASP A 58 -9.57 10.72 4.13
N ILE A 59 -8.73 9.76 3.74
CA ILE A 59 -7.45 9.48 4.41
C ILE A 59 -6.35 10.50 4.06
N GLN A 60 -6.69 11.59 3.36
CA GLN A 60 -5.78 12.65 2.89
C GLN A 60 -4.60 12.16 2.04
N LEU A 61 -4.74 11.00 1.39
CA LEU A 61 -3.81 10.58 0.37
C LEU A 61 -3.76 11.62 -0.76
N SER A 62 -4.87 12.29 -1.09
CA SER A 62 -4.94 13.30 -2.16
C SER A 62 -3.91 14.44 -2.08
N ARG A 63 -3.41 14.82 -0.89
CA ARG A 63 -2.33 15.82 -0.73
C ARG A 63 -0.98 15.35 -1.28
N SER A 64 -0.75 14.04 -1.34
CA SER A 64 0.46 13.44 -1.94
C SER A 64 0.27 13.10 -3.43
N PHE A 65 -0.91 13.35 -4.01
CA PHE A 65 -1.29 12.89 -5.36
C PHE A 65 -1.90 14.03 -6.21
N PRO A 66 -1.11 15.02 -6.67
CA PRO A 66 -1.64 16.20 -7.39
C PRO A 66 -2.33 15.88 -8.73
N ARG A 67 -1.94 14.77 -9.38
CA ARG A 67 -2.42 14.34 -10.71
C ARG A 67 -3.61 13.38 -10.68
N TRP A 68 -4.10 12.99 -9.51
CA TRP A 68 -5.27 12.09 -9.40
C TRP A 68 -6.62 12.81 -9.64
N SER A 69 -6.56 14.12 -9.86
CA SER A 69 -7.66 15.04 -10.14
C SER A 69 -8.18 14.97 -11.58
N TRP A 70 -7.51 14.28 -12.50
CA TRP A 70 -7.78 14.36 -13.94
C TRP A 70 -8.94 13.50 -14.46
N VAL A 71 -9.57 12.67 -13.61
CA VAL A 71 -10.76 11.89 -14.00
C VAL A 71 -11.96 12.30 -13.14
N PRO A 72 -12.84 13.19 -13.63
CA PRO A 72 -14.06 13.55 -12.93
C PRO A 72 -15.10 12.45 -13.16
N LEU A 73 -14.96 11.32 -12.48
CA LEU A 73 -16.06 10.37 -12.35
C LEU A 73 -16.97 10.91 -11.25
N GLN A 74 -18.02 11.64 -11.61
CA GLN A 74 -19.09 12.04 -10.69
C GLN A 74 -20.33 11.20 -10.99
N PHE A 75 -21.13 10.91 -9.97
CA PHE A 75 -22.40 10.21 -10.16
C PHE A 75 -23.37 11.13 -10.89
N LEU A 76 -23.60 10.86 -12.19
CA LEU A 76 -24.70 11.47 -12.91
C LEU A 76 -26.03 11.05 -12.27
N LEU A 77 -26.90 12.01 -11.95
CA LEU A 77 -28.24 11.71 -11.46
C LEU A 77 -29.07 10.90 -12.47
N THR A 78 -28.63 10.87 -13.74
CA THR A 78 -29.23 10.12 -14.86
C THR A 78 -28.94 8.62 -14.83
N LEU A 79 -28.02 8.15 -13.99
CA LEU A 79 -27.60 6.75 -13.97
C LEU A 79 -28.73 5.82 -13.49
N GLY A 80 -29.56 6.26 -12.54
CA GLY A 80 -30.78 5.55 -12.11
C GLY A 80 -31.80 5.37 -13.25
N PRO A 81 -32.25 6.47 -13.90
CA PRO A 81 -33.11 6.42 -15.09
C PRO A 81 -32.55 5.55 -16.22
N LEU A 82 -31.25 5.67 -16.53
CA LEU A 82 -30.58 4.87 -17.57
C LEU A 82 -30.68 3.37 -17.28
N VAL A 83 -30.38 2.96 -16.04
CA VAL A 83 -30.51 1.56 -15.61
C VAL A 83 -31.97 1.10 -15.69
N PHE A 84 -32.93 1.94 -15.32
CA PHE A 84 -34.35 1.62 -15.40
C PHE A 84 -34.88 1.43 -16.82
N PHE A 85 -34.56 2.34 -17.75
CA PHE A 85 -34.99 2.22 -19.15
C PHE A 85 -34.30 1.07 -19.87
N TYR A 86 -33.05 0.77 -19.50
CA TYR A 86 -32.35 -0.41 -19.98
C TYR A 86 -33.02 -1.71 -19.50
N VAL A 87 -33.36 -1.81 -18.21
CA VAL A 87 -34.09 -2.97 -17.66
C VAL A 87 -35.50 -3.07 -18.26
N ARG A 88 -36.19 -1.94 -18.45
CA ARG A 88 -37.52 -1.88 -19.10
C ARG A 88 -37.45 -2.36 -20.55
N GLY A 89 -36.45 -1.96 -21.32
CA GLY A 89 -36.26 -2.43 -22.70
C GLY A 89 -35.99 -3.94 -22.81
N ILE A 90 -35.43 -4.55 -21.76
CA ILE A 90 -35.23 -6.00 -21.69
C ILE A 90 -36.52 -6.73 -21.25
N VAL A 91 -37.27 -6.17 -20.31
CA VAL A 91 -38.46 -6.82 -19.71
C VAL A 91 -39.72 -6.62 -20.56
N LYS A 92 -39.82 -5.51 -21.29
CA LYS A 92 -40.94 -5.14 -22.14
C LYS A 92 -40.44 -4.55 -23.47
N PRO A 93 -39.98 -5.39 -24.41
CA PRO A 93 -39.42 -4.92 -25.68
C PRO A 93 -40.44 -4.21 -26.60
N GLU A 94 -41.74 -4.34 -26.31
CA GLU A 94 -42.82 -3.75 -27.13
C GLU A 94 -43.20 -2.31 -26.75
N GLU A 95 -42.76 -1.82 -25.58
CA GLU A 95 -42.96 -0.42 -25.19
C GLU A 95 -41.86 0.46 -25.80
N LYS A 96 -42.23 1.30 -26.79
CA LYS A 96 -41.33 2.30 -27.37
C LYS A 96 -41.12 3.48 -26.41
N PHE A 97 -39.93 4.06 -26.45
CA PHE A 97 -39.58 5.28 -25.69
C PHE A 97 -40.41 6.47 -26.19
N THR A 98 -41.09 7.18 -25.29
CA THR A 98 -42.00 8.30 -25.61
C THR A 98 -41.46 9.63 -25.09
N ALA A 99 -41.98 10.76 -25.59
CA ALA A 99 -41.58 12.09 -25.12
C ALA A 99 -41.84 12.31 -23.61
N LYS A 100 -42.82 11.63 -23.02
CA LYS A 100 -43.08 11.66 -21.57
C LYS A 100 -41.98 10.99 -20.76
N ASP A 101 -41.25 10.05 -21.35
CA ASP A 101 -40.13 9.35 -20.69
C ASP A 101 -38.90 10.25 -20.49
N LEU A 102 -38.79 11.34 -21.26
CA LEU A 102 -37.73 12.35 -21.11
C LEU A 102 -37.78 13.05 -19.74
N VAL A 103 -38.96 13.13 -19.10
CA VAL A 103 -39.12 13.76 -17.78
C VAL A 103 -38.33 13.03 -16.69
N HIS A 104 -38.04 11.73 -16.86
CA HIS A 104 -37.18 10.97 -15.94
C HIS A 104 -35.72 11.45 -15.93
N PHE A 105 -35.30 12.20 -16.94
CA PHE A 105 -33.98 12.83 -17.04
C PHE A 105 -33.96 14.29 -16.56
N SER A 106 -35.08 14.83 -16.08
CA SER A 106 -35.14 16.17 -15.46
C SER A 106 -34.10 16.42 -14.33
N PRO A 107 -33.67 15.42 -13.53
CA PRO A 107 -32.60 15.63 -12.55
C PRO A 107 -31.25 16.03 -13.18
N LEU A 108 -31.04 15.76 -14.47
CA LEU A 108 -29.86 16.20 -15.22
C LEU A 108 -29.81 17.73 -15.35
N LEU A 109 -30.97 18.37 -15.55
CA LEU A 109 -31.04 19.84 -15.64
C LEU A 109 -30.70 20.49 -14.31
N LEU A 110 -31.08 19.83 -13.20
CA LEU A 110 -30.77 20.27 -11.83
C LEU A 110 -29.26 20.12 -11.55
N GLU A 111 -28.66 18.99 -11.96
CA GLU A 111 -27.21 18.76 -11.90
C GLU A 111 -26.42 19.82 -12.69
N GLN A 112 -26.82 20.08 -13.94
CA GLN A 112 -26.17 21.09 -14.79
C GLN A 112 -26.36 22.51 -14.26
N GLY A 113 -27.53 22.86 -13.73
CA GLY A 113 -27.77 24.16 -13.11
C GLY A 113 -26.88 24.43 -11.89
N MET A 114 -26.61 23.39 -11.09
CA MET A 114 -25.72 23.48 -9.92
C MET A 114 -24.25 23.64 -10.35
N HIS A 115 -23.83 22.98 -11.42
CA HIS A 115 -22.50 23.18 -11.99
C HIS A 115 -22.33 24.58 -12.59
N VAL A 116 -23.34 25.11 -13.27
CA VAL A 116 -23.33 26.48 -13.79
C VAL A 116 -23.20 27.50 -12.65
N LEU A 117 -23.90 27.30 -11.53
CA LEU A 117 -23.76 28.14 -10.33
C LEU A 117 -22.35 28.09 -9.73
N ALA A 118 -21.75 26.90 -9.62
CA ALA A 118 -20.38 26.74 -9.15
C ALA A 118 -19.36 27.39 -10.10
N VAL A 119 -19.58 27.30 -11.41
CA VAL A 119 -18.74 27.95 -12.43
C VAL A 119 -18.89 29.47 -12.39
N LEU A 120 -20.09 30.00 -12.19
CA LEU A 120 -20.33 31.44 -12.02
C LEU A 120 -19.61 31.97 -10.77
N GLN A 121 -19.63 31.24 -9.66
CA GLN A 121 -18.88 31.63 -8.47
C GLN A 121 -17.36 31.51 -8.67
N SER A 122 -16.91 30.46 -9.38
CA SER A 122 -15.50 30.27 -9.77
C SER A 122 -14.98 31.46 -10.58
N MET A 123 -15.73 31.91 -11.59
CA MET A 123 -15.39 33.11 -12.37
C MET A 123 -15.35 34.40 -11.54
N HIS A 124 -16.18 34.51 -10.49
CA HIS A 124 -16.23 35.68 -9.64
C HIS A 124 -15.16 35.69 -8.52
N THR A 125 -14.69 34.51 -8.09
CA THR A 125 -13.77 34.34 -6.95
C THR A 125 -12.35 34.00 -7.35
N GLY A 126 -12.12 33.60 -8.60
CA GLY A 126 -10.82 33.11 -9.09
C GLY A 126 -10.40 31.75 -8.52
N LEU A 127 -11.23 31.13 -7.66
CA LEU A 127 -11.01 29.79 -7.12
C LEU A 127 -11.40 28.73 -8.14
N ALA A 128 -10.66 27.62 -8.21
CA ALA A 128 -11.06 26.49 -9.03
C ALA A 128 -12.46 26.00 -8.62
N THR A 129 -13.29 25.59 -9.59
CA THR A 129 -14.73 25.32 -9.41
C THR A 129 -15.05 24.37 -8.25
N TYR A 130 -14.17 23.40 -7.98
CA TYR A 130 -14.29 22.42 -6.90
C TYR A 130 -13.87 22.93 -5.51
N ASP A 131 -13.16 24.06 -5.44
CA ASP A 131 -12.79 24.73 -4.20
C ASP A 131 -13.75 25.84 -3.80
N THR A 132 -14.71 26.17 -4.67
CA THR A 132 -15.76 27.13 -4.34
C THR A 132 -16.63 26.63 -3.17
N PRO A 133 -17.00 27.50 -2.21
CA PRO A 133 -17.83 27.13 -1.07
C PRO A 133 -19.19 26.55 -1.50
N VAL A 134 -19.78 27.09 -2.57
CA VAL A 134 -21.06 26.64 -3.12
C VAL A 134 -20.95 25.21 -3.63
N TYR A 135 -19.86 24.87 -4.32
CA TYR A 135 -19.62 23.50 -4.76
C TYR A 135 -19.44 22.54 -3.58
N LYS A 136 -18.67 22.92 -2.55
CA LYS A 136 -18.43 22.07 -1.37
C LYS A 136 -19.72 21.78 -0.59
N HIS A 137 -20.63 22.76 -0.44
CA HIS A 137 -21.92 22.54 0.20
C HIS A 137 -22.91 21.75 -0.66
N LEU A 138 -22.96 22.03 -1.97
CA LEU A 138 -23.90 21.38 -2.87
C LEU A 138 -23.50 19.95 -3.25
N GLN A 139 -22.22 19.60 -3.15
CA GLN A 139 -21.71 18.27 -3.47
C GLN A 139 -22.35 17.17 -2.60
N SER A 140 -22.50 17.41 -1.30
CA SER A 140 -23.15 16.46 -0.39
C SER A 140 -24.63 16.26 -0.74
N VAL A 141 -25.30 17.33 -1.17
CA VAL A 141 -26.70 17.30 -1.62
C VAL A 141 -26.84 16.54 -2.95
N LEU A 142 -25.95 16.78 -3.91
CA LEU A 142 -25.89 16.05 -5.18
C LEU A 142 -25.66 14.55 -4.96
N GLN A 143 -24.76 14.19 -4.05
CA GLN A 143 -24.50 12.79 -3.69
C GLN A 143 -25.72 12.13 -3.05
N LEU A 144 -26.43 12.83 -2.15
CA LEU A 144 -27.66 12.34 -1.55
C LEU A 144 -28.76 12.14 -2.61
N LEU A 145 -28.95 13.12 -3.51
CA LEU A 145 -29.93 13.05 -4.59
C LEU A 145 -29.60 11.95 -5.61
N ALA A 146 -28.33 11.74 -5.94
CA ALA A 146 -27.88 10.65 -6.79
C ALA A 146 -28.14 9.28 -6.12
N PHE A 147 -27.86 9.16 -4.82
CA PHE A 147 -28.17 7.95 -4.04
C PHE A 147 -29.67 7.67 -4.00
N ILE A 148 -30.51 8.70 -3.75
CA ILE A 148 -31.97 8.59 -3.77
C ILE A 148 -32.46 8.19 -5.17
N SER A 149 -31.95 8.81 -6.23
CA SER A 149 -32.28 8.47 -7.63
C SER A 149 -31.99 7.01 -7.92
N ILE A 150 -30.75 6.57 -7.70
CA ILE A 150 -30.33 5.17 -7.96
C ILE A 150 -31.17 4.20 -7.14
N THR A 151 -31.38 4.47 -5.86
CA THR A 151 -32.16 3.58 -4.97
C THR A 151 -33.63 3.49 -5.40
N THR A 152 -34.23 4.61 -5.79
CA THR A 152 -35.61 4.68 -6.27
C THR A 152 -35.77 3.92 -7.58
N TYR A 153 -34.84 4.09 -8.54
CA TYR A 153 -34.91 3.40 -9.82
C TYR A 153 -34.51 1.92 -9.72
N LEU A 154 -33.61 1.52 -8.82
CA LEU A 154 -33.34 0.12 -8.51
C LEU A 154 -34.54 -0.55 -7.84
N TYR A 155 -35.25 0.15 -6.95
CA TYR A 155 -36.51 -0.33 -6.39
C TYR A 155 -37.57 -0.49 -7.49
N ARG A 156 -37.72 0.48 -8.40
CA ARG A 156 -38.61 0.37 -9.57
C ARG A 156 -38.22 -0.78 -10.49
N CYS A 157 -36.93 -1.01 -10.75
CA CYS A 157 -36.42 -2.17 -11.47
C CYS A 157 -36.81 -3.48 -10.77
N SER A 158 -36.69 -3.55 -9.44
CA SER A 158 -37.08 -4.73 -8.67
C SER A 158 -38.58 -5.02 -8.78
N LYS A 159 -39.44 -3.98 -8.83
CA LYS A 159 -40.87 -4.13 -9.11
C LYS A 159 -41.12 -4.54 -10.55
N LEU A 160 -40.45 -3.94 -11.53
CA LEU A 160 -40.53 -4.28 -12.95
C LEU A 160 -40.15 -5.74 -13.24
N VAL A 161 -39.20 -6.30 -12.49
CA VAL A 161 -38.77 -7.70 -12.65
C VAL A 161 -39.72 -8.66 -11.91
N LYS A 162 -40.36 -8.23 -10.82
CA LYS A 162 -41.37 -9.04 -10.09
C LYS A 162 -42.75 -9.06 -10.77
N TYR A 163 -43.14 -7.99 -11.47
CA TYR A 163 -44.46 -7.87 -12.09
C TYR A 163 -44.75 -8.89 -13.22
N PRO A 164 -43.82 -9.21 -14.14
CA PRO A 164 -44.01 -10.28 -15.14
C PRO A 164 -44.07 -11.66 -14.48
N ALA A 165 -43.28 -11.91 -13.44
CA ALA A 165 -43.32 -13.18 -12.70
C ALA A 165 -44.65 -13.40 -11.98
N GLN A 166 -45.35 -12.33 -11.59
CA GLN A 166 -46.66 -12.40 -10.93
C GLN A 166 -47.83 -12.34 -11.93
N LYS A 167 -47.65 -11.67 -13.07
CA LYS A 167 -48.62 -11.64 -14.17
C LYS A 167 -48.59 -12.94 -14.99
N GLU A 168 -47.45 -13.62 -15.15
CA GLU A 168 -47.41 -14.99 -15.70
C GLU A 168 -48.13 -15.97 -14.76
N VAL A 169 -47.93 -15.87 -13.44
CA VAL A 169 -48.64 -16.70 -12.45
C VAL A 169 -50.16 -16.43 -12.43
N ASN A 170 -50.59 -15.17 -12.61
CA ASN A 170 -52.01 -14.81 -12.68
C ASN A 170 -52.66 -15.04 -14.06
N LYS A 171 -51.89 -14.99 -15.16
CA LYS A 171 -52.37 -15.30 -16.52
C LYS A 171 -52.48 -16.81 -16.74
N ILE A 172 -51.75 -17.62 -15.95
CA ILE A 172 -51.90 -19.07 -15.86
C ILE A 172 -53.16 -19.48 -15.07
N THR A 173 -53.79 -18.57 -14.30
CA THR A 173 -54.90 -18.91 -13.38
C THR A 173 -56.28 -18.30 -13.66
N GLY A 174 -56.51 -17.52 -14.73
CA GLY A 174 -57.89 -17.05 -14.99
C GLY A 174 -58.16 -16.31 -16.30
N LYS A 175 -59.01 -16.93 -17.14
CA LYS A 175 -59.90 -16.41 -18.22
C LYS A 175 -59.53 -15.09 -18.93
N GLN A 176 -59.31 -15.15 -20.25
CA GLN A 176 -60.10 -14.35 -21.20
C GLN A 176 -59.99 -14.80 -22.68
N PHE A 177 -61.14 -15.18 -23.22
CA PHE A 177 -61.71 -14.99 -24.56
C PHE A 177 -60.89 -15.29 -25.85
N MET A 178 -61.41 -16.27 -26.62
CA MET A 178 -61.38 -16.31 -28.09
C MET A 178 -62.82 -16.48 -28.60
N PRO A 179 -63.18 -15.89 -29.76
CA PRO A 179 -64.56 -15.84 -30.25
C PRO A 179 -65.00 -17.10 -31.03
N ALA A 180 -66.33 -17.23 -31.14
CA ALA A 180 -67.13 -18.14 -31.97
C ALA A 180 -67.03 -19.66 -31.69
N SER A 181 -68.18 -20.22 -31.32
CA SER A 181 -68.42 -21.58 -30.84
C SER A 181 -68.49 -22.63 -31.95
N PRO A 182 -67.66 -23.69 -31.90
CA PRO A 182 -68.04 -25.02 -32.37
C PRO A 182 -68.64 -25.83 -31.21
N SER A 183 -69.45 -26.83 -31.56
CA SER A 183 -70.09 -27.77 -30.62
C SER A 183 -69.09 -28.31 -29.57
N SER A 184 -69.57 -28.68 -28.39
CA SER A 184 -68.69 -29.23 -27.32
C SER A 184 -67.92 -30.49 -27.75
N ALA A 185 -68.36 -31.18 -28.81
CA ALA A 185 -67.67 -32.31 -29.41
C ALA A 185 -66.48 -31.89 -30.30
N ASP A 186 -66.67 -30.89 -31.17
CA ASP A 186 -65.62 -30.41 -32.09
C ASP A 186 -64.42 -29.79 -31.36
N ARG A 187 -64.69 -29.11 -30.23
CA ARG A 187 -63.63 -28.56 -29.35
C ARG A 187 -62.76 -29.65 -28.73
N LEU A 188 -63.32 -30.82 -28.41
CA LEU A 188 -62.56 -31.93 -27.85
C LEU A 188 -61.73 -32.63 -28.93
N ILE A 189 -62.23 -32.73 -30.16
CA ILE A 189 -61.50 -33.28 -31.30
C ILE A 189 -60.29 -32.38 -31.65
N GLN A 190 -60.47 -31.06 -31.74
CA GLN A 190 -59.37 -30.11 -31.97
C GLN A 190 -58.30 -30.18 -30.88
N ARG A 191 -58.72 -30.29 -29.61
CA ARG A 191 -57.79 -30.49 -28.49
C ARG A 191 -57.12 -31.87 -28.52
N GLY A 192 -57.77 -32.89 -29.07
CA GLY A 192 -57.15 -34.18 -29.35
C GLY A 192 -55.99 -34.08 -30.35
N TYR A 193 -56.15 -33.29 -31.43
CA TYR A 193 -55.05 -33.03 -32.37
C TYR A 193 -53.89 -32.27 -31.72
N TRP A 194 -54.19 -31.25 -30.91
CA TRP A 194 -53.17 -30.54 -30.12
C TRP A 194 -52.41 -31.51 -29.20
N LEU A 195 -53.13 -32.40 -28.50
CA LEU A 195 -52.51 -33.38 -27.61
C LEU A 195 -51.59 -34.35 -28.37
N ARG A 196 -52.00 -34.83 -29.55
CA ARG A 196 -51.15 -35.66 -30.42
C ARG A 196 -49.89 -34.91 -30.86
N HIS A 197 -50.01 -33.62 -31.16
CA HIS A 197 -48.86 -32.78 -31.53
C HIS A 197 -47.88 -32.63 -30.36
N GLN A 198 -48.37 -32.34 -29.15
CA GLN A 198 -47.53 -32.22 -27.95
C GLN A 198 -46.80 -33.54 -27.63
N MET A 199 -47.48 -34.68 -27.79
CA MET A 199 -46.88 -36.00 -27.61
C MET A 199 -45.73 -36.27 -28.59
N LYS A 200 -45.83 -35.81 -29.84
CA LYS A 200 -44.76 -35.97 -30.85
C LYS A 200 -43.59 -35.01 -30.62
N VAL A 201 -43.85 -33.73 -30.32
CA VAL A 201 -42.82 -32.70 -30.20
C VAL A 201 -41.96 -32.93 -28.96
N ASN A 202 -42.59 -33.16 -27.81
CA ASN A 202 -41.87 -33.32 -26.54
C ASN A 202 -41.48 -34.77 -26.24
N LYS A 203 -41.95 -35.73 -27.05
CA LYS A 203 -41.69 -37.17 -26.91
C LYS A 203 -41.98 -37.73 -25.51
N PHE A 204 -43.05 -37.24 -24.87
CA PHE A 204 -43.44 -37.67 -23.52
C PHE A 204 -43.63 -39.19 -23.39
N TYR A 205 -44.01 -39.88 -24.47
CA TYR A 205 -44.18 -41.33 -24.50
C TYR A 205 -42.89 -42.13 -24.23
N LEU A 206 -41.70 -41.52 -24.29
CA LEU A 206 -40.43 -42.19 -23.97
C LEU A 206 -40.23 -42.43 -22.47
N ASP A 207 -40.94 -41.69 -21.62
CA ASP A 207 -40.94 -41.93 -20.17
C ASP A 207 -41.70 -43.24 -19.88
N ALA A 208 -41.01 -44.22 -19.30
CA ALA A 208 -41.57 -45.53 -18.98
C ALA A 208 -42.58 -45.48 -17.83
N GLU A 209 -42.50 -44.46 -16.97
CA GLU A 209 -43.38 -44.24 -15.81
C GLU A 209 -44.47 -43.19 -16.09
N LEU A 210 -44.66 -42.80 -17.36
CA LEU A 210 -45.66 -41.81 -17.74
C LEU A 210 -47.07 -42.22 -17.28
N SER A 211 -47.69 -41.37 -16.46
CA SER A 211 -49.04 -41.54 -15.95
C SER A 211 -49.92 -40.37 -16.41
N LEU A 212 -51.24 -40.53 -16.32
CA LEU A 212 -52.18 -39.46 -16.64
C LEU A 212 -51.91 -38.19 -15.80
N ASN A 213 -51.48 -38.36 -14.55
CA ASN A 213 -51.16 -37.26 -13.63
C ASN A 213 -49.87 -36.54 -14.02
N SER A 214 -48.80 -37.29 -14.36
CA SER A 214 -47.54 -36.67 -14.78
C SER A 214 -47.70 -35.97 -16.12
N LEU A 215 -48.45 -36.55 -17.07
CA LEU A 215 -48.73 -35.91 -18.35
C LEU A 215 -49.60 -34.64 -18.20
N ALA A 216 -50.63 -34.67 -17.35
CA ALA A 216 -51.46 -33.50 -17.06
C ALA A 216 -50.62 -32.34 -16.46
N LYS A 217 -49.68 -32.67 -15.57
CA LYS A 217 -48.76 -31.71 -14.95
C LYS A 217 -47.79 -31.10 -15.96
N GLU A 218 -47.20 -31.91 -16.84
CA GLU A 218 -46.30 -31.44 -17.92
C GLU A 218 -47.03 -30.58 -18.96
N LEU A 219 -48.30 -30.87 -19.22
CA LEU A 219 -49.15 -30.11 -20.16
C LEU A 219 -49.84 -28.89 -19.53
N GLY A 220 -49.77 -28.72 -18.22
CA GLY A 220 -50.41 -27.61 -17.50
C GLY A 220 -51.94 -27.61 -17.57
N ILE A 221 -52.57 -28.78 -17.74
CA ILE A 221 -54.05 -28.93 -17.79
C ILE A 221 -54.54 -29.84 -16.67
N SER A 222 -55.84 -29.78 -16.33
CA SER A 222 -56.39 -30.62 -15.28
C SER A 222 -56.48 -32.10 -15.71
N ILE A 223 -56.35 -33.02 -14.75
CA ILE A 223 -56.43 -34.47 -15.01
C ILE A 223 -57.78 -34.84 -15.64
N HIS A 224 -58.86 -34.23 -15.16
CA HIS A 224 -60.21 -34.44 -15.68
C HIS A 224 -60.34 -33.97 -17.13
N GLU A 225 -59.73 -32.84 -17.48
CA GLU A 225 -59.71 -32.30 -18.85
C GLU A 225 -58.87 -33.15 -19.80
N LEU A 226 -57.68 -33.58 -19.38
CA LEU A 226 -56.84 -34.50 -20.17
C LEU A 226 -57.56 -35.84 -20.41
N SER A 227 -58.18 -36.39 -19.37
CA SER A 227 -58.99 -37.61 -19.46
C SER A 227 -60.14 -37.45 -20.45
N LYS A 228 -60.86 -36.32 -20.40
CA LYS A 228 -61.97 -36.01 -21.32
C LYS A 228 -61.50 -35.83 -22.77
N ILE A 229 -60.33 -35.22 -22.99
CA ILE A 229 -59.72 -35.11 -24.33
C ILE A 229 -59.38 -36.50 -24.90
N ILE A 230 -58.79 -37.37 -24.10
CA ILE A 230 -58.36 -38.72 -24.52
C ILE A 230 -59.59 -39.63 -24.74
N ASN A 231 -60.46 -39.74 -23.75
CA ASN A 231 -61.58 -40.68 -23.77
C ASN A 231 -62.71 -40.21 -24.69
N THR A 232 -63.06 -38.93 -24.67
CA THR A 232 -64.18 -38.40 -25.46
C THR A 232 -63.73 -37.82 -26.80
N GLY A 233 -62.62 -37.07 -26.82
CA GLY A 233 -62.11 -36.42 -28.03
C GLY A 233 -61.37 -37.38 -28.97
N LEU A 234 -60.58 -38.30 -28.43
CA LEU A 234 -59.80 -39.28 -29.23
C LEU A 234 -60.39 -40.69 -29.21
N ARG A 235 -61.43 -40.95 -28.40
CA ARG A 235 -62.07 -42.27 -28.21
C ARG A 235 -61.05 -43.39 -27.87
N LYS A 236 -60.07 -43.09 -27.03
CA LYS A 236 -59.05 -44.04 -26.56
C LYS A 236 -58.92 -43.97 -25.04
N ASN A 237 -58.41 -45.02 -24.40
CA ASN A 237 -57.91 -44.90 -23.03
C ASN A 237 -56.45 -44.36 -23.04
N PHE A 238 -55.96 -43.91 -21.88
CA PHE A 238 -54.62 -43.33 -21.76
C PHE A 238 -53.49 -44.25 -22.22
N ASN A 239 -53.54 -45.54 -21.86
CA ASN A 239 -52.48 -46.49 -22.19
C ASN A 239 -52.43 -46.75 -23.70
N ASP A 240 -53.58 -46.93 -24.36
CA ASP A 240 -53.67 -47.12 -25.81
C ASP A 240 -53.21 -45.88 -26.57
N PHE A 241 -53.53 -44.69 -26.05
CA PHE A 241 -53.07 -43.42 -26.61
C PHE A 241 -51.54 -43.29 -26.56
N VAL A 242 -50.91 -43.57 -25.41
CA VAL A 242 -49.45 -43.49 -25.26
C VAL A 242 -48.76 -44.57 -26.08
N ASN A 243 -49.26 -45.81 -26.03
CA ASN A 243 -48.63 -46.93 -26.70
C ASN A 243 -48.69 -46.82 -28.22
N GLU A 244 -49.66 -46.12 -28.81
CA GLU A 244 -49.67 -45.81 -30.24
C GLU A 244 -48.39 -45.08 -30.69
N PHE A 245 -47.94 -44.09 -29.91
CA PHE A 245 -46.68 -43.39 -30.20
C PHE A 245 -45.46 -44.27 -29.99
N ARG A 246 -45.46 -45.08 -28.93
CA ARG A 246 -44.36 -46.02 -28.66
C ARG A 246 -44.20 -47.04 -29.79
N ILE A 247 -45.30 -47.63 -30.27
CA ILE A 247 -45.27 -48.59 -31.39
C ILE A 247 -44.88 -47.91 -32.71
N GLN A 248 -45.33 -46.67 -32.96
CA GLN A 248 -44.88 -45.89 -34.12
C GLN A 248 -43.37 -45.64 -34.10
N ASP A 249 -42.80 -45.31 -32.94
CA ASP A 249 -41.35 -45.09 -32.82
C ASP A 249 -40.57 -46.41 -32.90
N VAL A 250 -41.08 -47.51 -32.33
CA VAL A 250 -40.48 -48.85 -32.47
C VAL A 250 -40.47 -49.27 -33.95
N THR A 251 -41.59 -49.17 -34.66
CA THR A 251 -41.67 -49.56 -36.08
C THR A 251 -40.79 -48.69 -36.97
N ARG A 252 -40.65 -47.40 -36.66
CA ARG A 252 -39.68 -46.51 -37.30
C ARG A 252 -38.25 -46.99 -37.07
N ARG A 253 -37.85 -47.23 -35.82
CA ARG A 253 -36.49 -47.70 -35.47
C ARG A 253 -36.18 -49.09 -36.03
N MET A 254 -37.18 -49.96 -36.17
CA MET A 254 -37.01 -51.28 -36.81
C MET A 254 -36.70 -51.20 -38.31
N ARG A 255 -37.11 -50.11 -38.99
CA ARG A 255 -36.81 -49.85 -40.41
C ARG A 255 -35.47 -49.12 -40.60
N ASP A 256 -34.97 -48.45 -39.56
CA ASP A 256 -33.74 -47.66 -39.62
C ASP A 256 -32.48 -48.55 -39.48
N PRO A 257 -31.55 -48.54 -40.47
CA PRO A 257 -30.32 -49.34 -40.42
C PRO A 257 -29.45 -49.09 -39.19
N ALA A 258 -29.51 -47.88 -38.59
CA ALA A 258 -28.71 -47.52 -37.42
C ALA A 258 -29.03 -48.38 -36.18
N TYR A 259 -30.24 -48.94 -36.11
CA TYR A 259 -30.72 -49.73 -34.97
C TYR A 259 -30.57 -51.25 -35.19
N ASN A 260 -29.91 -51.69 -36.26
CA ASN A 260 -29.71 -53.12 -36.56
C ASN A 260 -28.92 -53.87 -35.47
N ARG A 261 -28.09 -53.15 -34.71
CA ARG A 261 -27.26 -53.70 -33.63
C ARG A 261 -28.01 -53.83 -32.30
N ILE A 262 -29.25 -53.32 -32.21
CA ILE A 262 -30.05 -53.34 -30.98
C ILE A 262 -31.08 -54.48 -31.05
N THR A 263 -31.25 -55.20 -29.94
CA THR A 263 -32.28 -56.25 -29.82
C THR A 263 -33.68 -55.64 -29.92
N LEU A 264 -34.67 -56.43 -30.37
CA LEU A 264 -36.08 -55.99 -30.40
C LEU A 264 -36.56 -55.45 -29.05
N LEU A 265 -36.10 -56.08 -27.97
CA LEU A 265 -36.45 -55.69 -26.61
C LEU A 265 -35.73 -54.40 -26.18
N GLY A 266 -34.47 -54.19 -26.59
CA GLY A 266 -33.76 -52.92 -26.38
C GLY A 266 -34.44 -51.74 -27.08
N ILE A 267 -34.88 -51.93 -28.34
CA ILE A 267 -35.65 -50.91 -29.07
C ILE A 267 -36.97 -50.60 -28.34
N ALA A 268 -37.64 -51.62 -27.79
CA ALA A 268 -38.87 -51.44 -27.02
C ALA A 268 -38.64 -50.64 -25.72
N TYR A 269 -37.60 -50.97 -24.95
CA TYR A 269 -37.23 -50.23 -23.72
C TYR A 269 -36.88 -48.77 -24.03
N ASP A 270 -36.08 -48.51 -25.07
CA ASP A 270 -35.73 -47.15 -25.50
C ASP A 270 -36.94 -46.34 -26.02
N CYS A 271 -38.05 -47.00 -26.32
CA CYS A 271 -39.32 -46.38 -26.71
C CYS A 271 -40.31 -46.29 -25.54
N GLY A 272 -39.89 -46.55 -24.30
CA GLY A 272 -40.69 -46.37 -23.09
C GLY A 272 -41.56 -47.58 -22.68
N PHE A 273 -41.41 -48.75 -23.31
CA PHE A 273 -42.05 -49.96 -22.78
C PHE A 273 -41.31 -50.45 -21.53
N ASN A 274 -42.02 -50.89 -20.50
CA ASN A 274 -41.44 -51.44 -19.27
C ASN A 274 -41.54 -52.98 -19.16
N SER A 275 -42.24 -53.63 -20.10
CA SER A 275 -42.47 -55.08 -20.10
C SER A 275 -42.54 -55.65 -21.50
N LYS A 276 -41.85 -56.79 -21.72
CA LYS A 276 -41.89 -57.60 -22.95
C LYS A 276 -43.32 -58.04 -23.30
N THR A 277 -44.11 -58.40 -22.29
CA THR A 277 -45.48 -58.91 -22.47
C THR A 277 -46.40 -57.80 -22.97
N THR A 278 -46.34 -56.62 -22.36
CA THR A 278 -47.10 -55.43 -22.78
C THR A 278 -46.68 -54.98 -24.18
N PHE A 279 -45.38 -54.97 -24.47
CA PHE A 279 -44.86 -54.65 -25.78
C PHE A 279 -45.40 -55.61 -26.85
N ASN A 280 -45.23 -56.92 -26.68
CA ASN A 280 -45.68 -57.92 -27.66
C ASN A 280 -47.20 -57.86 -27.90
N ARG A 281 -47.99 -57.76 -26.83
CA ARG A 281 -49.46 -57.65 -26.90
C ARG A 281 -49.88 -56.40 -27.67
N THR A 282 -49.35 -55.25 -27.29
CA THR A 282 -49.76 -53.96 -27.87
C THR A 282 -49.25 -53.80 -29.30
N PHE A 283 -48.06 -54.32 -29.59
CA PHE A 283 -47.52 -54.34 -30.95
C PHE A 283 -48.39 -55.20 -31.88
N LYS A 284 -48.79 -56.40 -31.45
CA LYS A 284 -49.70 -57.26 -32.22
C LYS A 284 -51.08 -56.64 -32.40
N GLN A 285 -51.61 -56.00 -31.35
CA GLN A 285 -52.90 -55.30 -31.41
C GLN A 285 -52.90 -54.13 -32.41
N ILE A 286 -51.79 -53.39 -32.51
CA ILE A 286 -51.68 -52.21 -33.38
C ILE A 286 -51.26 -52.56 -34.81
N THR A 287 -50.36 -53.53 -34.99
CA THR A 287 -49.77 -53.84 -36.31
C THR A 287 -50.33 -55.10 -36.97
N GLY A 288 -51.14 -55.89 -36.26
CA GLY A 288 -51.69 -57.17 -36.73
C GLY A 288 -50.68 -58.33 -36.77
N LYS A 289 -49.40 -58.09 -36.49
CA LYS A 289 -48.30 -59.09 -36.55
C LYS A 289 -47.51 -59.10 -35.25
N SER A 290 -46.88 -60.23 -34.91
CA SER A 290 -45.91 -60.22 -33.79
C SER A 290 -44.69 -59.34 -34.15
N PRO A 291 -43.98 -58.73 -33.17
CA PRO A 291 -42.77 -57.94 -33.48
C PRO A 291 -41.71 -58.71 -34.27
N ALA A 292 -41.61 -60.02 -34.05
CA ALA A 292 -40.71 -60.90 -34.78
C ALA A 292 -41.16 -61.10 -36.24
N GLU A 293 -42.45 -61.38 -36.48
CA GLU A 293 -43.05 -61.46 -37.82
C GLU A 293 -42.97 -60.14 -38.58
N TYR A 294 -43.16 -59.01 -37.89
CA TYR A 294 -43.05 -57.69 -38.49
C TYR A 294 -41.58 -57.39 -38.88
N LYS A 295 -40.61 -57.81 -38.07
CA LYS A 295 -39.18 -57.65 -38.37
C LYS A 295 -38.74 -58.55 -39.53
N SER A 296 -39.22 -59.80 -39.59
CA SER A 296 -38.88 -60.74 -40.66
C SER A 296 -39.52 -60.36 -42.00
N GLY A 297 -40.69 -59.72 -41.97
CA GLY A 297 -41.34 -59.17 -43.17
C GLY A 297 -40.65 -57.96 -43.80
N LEU A 298 -39.72 -57.31 -43.10
CA LEU A 298 -38.86 -56.26 -43.64
C LEU A 298 -37.70 -56.93 -44.41
N LYS A 299 -37.95 -57.40 -45.64
CA LYS A 299 -36.90 -58.02 -46.50
C LYS A 299 -35.67 -57.11 -46.56
N LYS A 300 -34.55 -57.61 -46.02
CA LYS A 300 -33.21 -57.04 -46.18
C LYS A 300 -32.42 -57.96 -47.09
N GLU A 301 -32.05 -57.44 -48.26
CA GLU A 301 -30.96 -57.99 -49.05
C GLU A 301 -29.71 -58.06 -48.17
N ARG A 302 -29.13 -59.26 -48.06
CA ARG A 302 -27.80 -59.50 -47.48
C ARG A 302 -26.75 -59.40 -48.59
N PRO A 303 -25.50 -59.12 -48.23
CA PRO A 303 -24.50 -60.20 -48.20
C PRO A 303 -23.71 -60.21 -46.87
N ASN A 304 -23.60 -61.34 -46.15
CA ASN A 304 -22.70 -62.50 -46.34
C ASN A 304 -21.23 -62.24 -45.90
N HIS A 305 -20.89 -62.57 -44.64
CA HIS A 305 -19.94 -63.62 -44.24
C HIS A 305 -19.55 -63.53 -42.75
N ASP A 306 -19.85 -64.64 -42.06
CA ASP A 306 -19.10 -65.37 -41.02
C ASP A 306 -18.50 -64.69 -39.78
N LEU A 307 -19.13 -65.04 -38.66
CA LEU A 307 -18.53 -65.15 -37.33
C LEU A 307 -17.97 -66.58 -37.21
N GLU A 308 -16.71 -66.72 -36.82
CA GLU A 308 -16.30 -67.87 -36.01
C GLU A 308 -15.28 -67.45 -34.95
N LEU A 309 -15.62 -67.78 -33.70
CA LEU A 309 -14.81 -67.70 -32.50
C LEU A 309 -14.45 -69.15 -32.16
N LEU A 310 -13.18 -69.52 -32.28
CA LEU A 310 -12.68 -70.77 -31.72
C LEU A 310 -11.63 -70.49 -30.63
N SER A 311 -11.96 -71.00 -29.45
CA SER A 311 -11.10 -71.18 -28.30
C SER A 311 -10.22 -72.43 -28.47
N VAL A 312 -8.90 -72.30 -28.31
CA VAL A 312 -8.04 -73.41 -27.84
C VAL A 312 -6.93 -72.85 -26.97
N SER A 313 -6.76 -73.46 -25.80
CA SER A 313 -5.60 -73.39 -24.92
C SER A 313 -4.70 -74.60 -25.15
N ALA A 314 -3.43 -74.42 -25.55
CA ALA A 314 -2.29 -75.30 -25.23
C ALA A 314 -0.94 -74.68 -25.68
N ALA A 315 0.14 -75.20 -25.12
CA ALA A 315 1.43 -74.57 -24.83
C ALA A 315 2.45 -74.42 -25.99
N ILE A 316 3.32 -73.41 -25.81
CA ILE A 316 4.78 -73.29 -26.09
C ILE A 316 5.33 -74.21 -27.20
N ILE A 317 5.85 -73.68 -28.32
CA ILE A 317 7.29 -73.46 -28.56
C ILE A 317 7.51 -72.39 -29.66
N SER A 318 8.62 -71.66 -29.47
CA SER A 318 9.24 -70.58 -30.24
C SER A 318 8.90 -70.38 -31.72
N GLY A 319 8.54 -69.14 -32.06
CA GLY A 319 8.63 -68.60 -33.41
C GLY A 319 8.42 -67.08 -33.36
N HIS A 320 9.48 -66.31 -33.58
CA HIS A 320 9.48 -64.85 -33.58
C HIS A 320 8.30 -64.26 -34.37
N LYS A 321 7.39 -63.56 -33.68
CA LYS A 321 6.68 -62.41 -34.23
C LYS A 321 6.87 -61.24 -33.30
N THR A 322 7.56 -60.25 -33.84
CA THR A 322 7.80 -58.93 -33.30
C THR A 322 6.56 -58.37 -32.61
N ILE A 323 6.71 -58.10 -31.32
CA ILE A 323 5.86 -57.16 -30.58
C ILE A 323 5.82 -55.88 -31.43
N PRO A 324 4.67 -55.20 -31.64
CA PRO A 324 4.70 -53.88 -32.22
C PRO A 324 5.55 -53.04 -31.28
N VAL A 325 6.77 -52.73 -31.71
CA VAL A 325 7.65 -51.79 -31.05
C VAL A 325 6.87 -50.49 -31.04
N TRP A 326 6.19 -50.21 -29.93
CA TRP A 326 5.81 -48.85 -29.59
C TRP A 326 7.11 -48.09 -29.65
N SER A 327 7.28 -47.27 -30.69
CA SER A 327 8.51 -46.54 -30.89
C SER A 327 8.81 -45.84 -29.57
N GLY A 328 9.87 -46.28 -28.90
CA GLY A 328 10.44 -45.61 -27.76
C GLY A 328 11.11 -44.32 -28.23
N LYS A 329 10.37 -43.46 -28.94
CA LYS A 329 10.69 -42.04 -28.90
C LYS A 329 10.52 -41.67 -27.44
N LYS A 330 11.63 -41.71 -26.68
CA LYS A 330 11.77 -40.98 -25.43
C LYS A 330 11.18 -39.60 -25.73
N LEU A 331 9.99 -39.33 -25.19
CA LEU A 331 9.37 -38.03 -25.31
C LEU A 331 10.41 -37.05 -24.79
N ASN A 332 10.97 -36.25 -25.70
CA ASN A 332 12.06 -35.35 -25.37
C ASN A 332 11.59 -34.49 -24.18
N ARG A 333 12.42 -34.23 -23.16
CA ARG A 333 12.00 -33.45 -21.96
C ARG A 333 11.29 -32.13 -22.35
N ILE A 334 11.70 -31.56 -23.47
CA ILE A 334 11.11 -30.36 -24.11
C ILE A 334 9.64 -30.56 -24.52
N HIS A 335 9.27 -31.72 -25.07
CA HIS A 335 7.88 -32.03 -25.47
C HIS A 335 6.96 -32.16 -24.26
N MET A 336 7.44 -32.79 -23.17
CA MET A 336 6.71 -32.89 -21.91
C MET A 336 6.50 -31.51 -21.27
N PHE A 337 7.55 -30.68 -21.23
CA PHE A 337 7.47 -29.31 -20.71
C PHE A 337 6.47 -28.45 -21.49
N ARG A 338 6.52 -28.47 -22.83
CA ARG A 338 5.57 -27.74 -23.69
C ARG A 338 4.13 -28.17 -23.44
N ASN A 339 3.89 -29.47 -23.21
CA ASN A 339 2.56 -29.99 -22.90
C ASN A 339 2.08 -29.50 -21.52
N TYR A 340 2.92 -29.56 -20.48
CA TYR A 340 2.58 -29.03 -19.16
C TYR A 340 2.22 -27.54 -19.21
N LEU A 341 2.99 -26.76 -19.97
CA LEU A 341 2.75 -25.32 -20.13
C LEU A 341 1.43 -25.04 -20.86
N LYS A 342 1.13 -25.80 -21.93
CA LYS A 342 -0.14 -25.73 -22.65
C LYS A 342 -1.33 -26.11 -21.77
N ILE A 343 -1.19 -27.15 -20.95
CA ILE A 343 -2.23 -27.61 -20.01
C ILE A 343 -2.47 -26.54 -18.93
N ALA A 344 -1.40 -26.00 -18.33
CA ALA A 344 -1.49 -24.94 -17.32
C ALA A 344 -2.22 -23.71 -17.85
N TRP A 345 -1.87 -23.24 -19.06
CA TRP A 345 -2.53 -22.11 -19.71
C TRP A 345 -4.01 -22.35 -19.95
N ARG A 346 -4.38 -23.53 -20.47
CA ARG A 346 -5.78 -23.89 -20.72
C ARG A 346 -6.58 -23.98 -19.42
N ASN A 347 -5.97 -24.51 -18.35
CA ASN A 347 -6.61 -24.62 -17.04
C ASN A 347 -6.89 -23.24 -16.43
N MET A 348 -5.94 -22.31 -16.59
CA MET A 348 -6.08 -20.92 -16.15
C MET A 348 -7.26 -20.23 -16.83
N LEU A 349 -7.39 -20.38 -18.15
CA LEU A 349 -8.50 -19.81 -18.93
C LEU A 349 -9.86 -20.47 -18.65
N TYR A 350 -9.86 -21.74 -18.28
CA TYR A 350 -11.08 -22.45 -17.88
C TYR A 350 -11.60 -21.95 -16.51
N ASN A 351 -10.69 -21.68 -15.57
CA ASN A 351 -10.98 -21.32 -14.18
C ASN A 351 -10.84 -19.81 -13.88
N LYS A 352 -11.46 -18.97 -14.72
CA LYS A 352 -11.23 -17.51 -14.78
C LYS A 352 -11.28 -16.77 -13.45
N VAL A 353 -12.33 -16.96 -12.64
CA VAL A 353 -12.49 -16.24 -11.35
C VAL A 353 -11.36 -16.61 -10.38
N TYR A 354 -11.01 -17.89 -10.33
CA TYR A 354 -9.97 -18.39 -9.43
C TYR A 354 -8.59 -17.92 -9.86
N SER A 355 -8.29 -18.03 -11.16
CA SER A 355 -7.04 -17.54 -11.71
C SER A 355 -6.91 -16.03 -11.52
N ALA A 356 -7.99 -15.26 -11.68
CA ALA A 356 -7.97 -13.83 -11.44
C ALA A 356 -7.75 -13.47 -9.96
N LEU A 357 -8.38 -14.16 -9.01
CA LEU A 357 -8.13 -13.94 -7.57
C LEU A 357 -6.67 -14.21 -7.20
N ASN A 358 -6.10 -15.31 -7.68
CA ASN A 358 -4.70 -15.65 -7.46
C ASN A 358 -3.74 -14.68 -8.14
N ILE A 359 -4.01 -14.30 -9.39
CA ILE A 359 -3.16 -13.39 -10.16
C ILE A 359 -3.14 -12.01 -9.50
N VAL A 360 -4.30 -11.46 -9.16
CA VAL A 360 -4.40 -10.14 -8.53
C VAL A 360 -3.80 -10.15 -7.13
N GLY A 361 -4.07 -11.19 -6.33
CA GLY A 361 -3.52 -11.32 -4.98
C GLY A 361 -2.00 -11.43 -4.96
N LEU A 362 -1.42 -12.29 -5.82
CA LEU A 362 0.03 -12.39 -5.99
C LEU A 362 0.62 -11.10 -6.57
N ALA A 363 0.01 -10.52 -7.60
CA ALA A 363 0.51 -9.28 -8.21
C ALA A 363 0.58 -8.13 -7.20
N ALA A 364 -0.45 -7.97 -6.35
CA ALA A 364 -0.46 -6.95 -5.30
C ALA A 364 0.63 -7.20 -4.25
N GLY A 365 0.76 -8.42 -3.73
CA GLY A 365 1.80 -8.76 -2.74
C GLY A 365 3.21 -8.63 -3.30
N MET A 366 3.43 -9.08 -4.55
CA MET A 366 4.70 -8.92 -5.26
C MET A 366 5.02 -7.44 -5.53
N ALA A 367 4.03 -6.61 -5.87
CA ALA A 367 4.24 -5.19 -6.11
C ALA A 367 4.69 -4.45 -4.84
N VAL A 368 4.07 -4.75 -3.69
CA VAL A 368 4.50 -4.20 -2.40
C VAL A 368 5.92 -4.61 -2.06
N ALA A 369 6.23 -5.91 -2.17
CA ALA A 369 7.57 -6.41 -1.89
C ALA A 369 8.62 -5.82 -2.83
N LEU A 370 8.28 -5.62 -4.12
CA LEU A 370 9.18 -5.01 -5.09
C LEU A 370 9.39 -3.52 -4.82
N LEU A 371 8.35 -2.74 -4.51
CA LEU A 371 8.49 -1.32 -4.13
C LEU A 371 9.37 -1.14 -2.89
N ILE A 372 9.14 -1.95 -1.86
CA ILE A 372 9.98 -1.95 -0.65
C ILE A 372 11.40 -2.38 -1.00
N GLY A 373 11.60 -3.42 -1.82
CA GLY A 373 12.92 -3.86 -2.25
C GLY A 373 13.69 -2.78 -3.01
N LEU A 374 13.03 -2.06 -3.92
CA LEU A 374 13.61 -0.91 -4.63
C LEU A 374 13.98 0.22 -3.66
N TRP A 375 13.10 0.53 -2.70
CA TRP A 375 13.37 1.54 -1.67
C TRP A 375 14.53 1.14 -0.77
N VAL A 376 14.56 -0.08 -0.24
CA VAL A 376 15.67 -0.61 0.57
C VAL A 376 16.97 -0.54 -0.21
N THR A 377 16.96 -0.93 -1.49
CA THR A 377 18.16 -0.83 -2.36
C THR A 377 18.62 0.62 -2.51
N ASN A 378 17.69 1.57 -2.66
CA ASN A 378 17.99 3.00 -2.70
C ASN A 378 18.57 3.52 -1.37
N GLN A 379 18.06 3.04 -0.22
CA GLN A 379 18.61 3.43 1.09
C GLN A 379 20.02 2.88 1.33
N TYR A 380 20.30 1.66 0.85
CA TYR A 380 21.66 1.09 0.92
C TYR A 380 22.61 1.63 -0.15
N SER A 381 22.12 2.33 -1.18
CA SER A 381 22.97 2.93 -2.23
C SER A 381 23.50 4.32 -1.87
N TYR A 382 23.14 4.86 -0.70
CA TYR A 382 23.59 6.18 -0.25
C TYR A 382 25.12 6.28 -0.25
N ASP A 383 25.62 7.38 -0.81
CA ASP A 383 27.05 7.74 -0.94
C ASP A 383 27.92 6.78 -1.78
N ARG A 384 27.39 5.64 -2.24
CA ARG A 384 28.14 4.64 -3.02
C ARG A 384 28.39 5.02 -4.48
N PHE A 385 27.87 6.17 -4.92
CA PHE A 385 28.18 6.72 -6.25
C PHE A 385 29.59 7.32 -6.30
N LEU A 386 30.21 7.58 -5.15
CA LEU A 386 31.56 8.10 -5.03
C LEU A 386 32.57 6.94 -5.21
N PRO A 387 33.58 7.06 -6.10
CA PRO A 387 34.49 5.95 -6.44
C PRO A 387 35.19 5.30 -5.24
N ASP A 388 35.69 6.12 -4.30
CA ASP A 388 36.50 5.67 -3.16
C ASP A 388 35.74 5.59 -1.83
N TYR A 389 34.42 5.45 -1.89
CA TYR A 389 33.55 5.50 -0.70
C TYR A 389 33.93 4.53 0.43
N ALA A 390 34.55 3.38 0.10
CA ALA A 390 34.99 2.38 1.09
C ALA A 390 36.23 2.81 1.89
N ARG A 391 36.97 3.81 1.41
CA ARG A 391 38.22 4.33 2.01
C ARG A 391 38.06 5.75 2.55
N SER A 392 36.90 6.37 2.36
CA SER A 392 36.56 7.69 2.88
C SER A 392 35.86 7.58 4.24
N TYR A 393 36.27 8.42 5.18
CA TYR A 393 35.74 8.45 6.53
C TYR A 393 35.53 9.90 7.01
N GLN A 394 34.62 10.06 7.97
CA GLN A 394 34.52 11.27 8.79
C GLN A 394 35.22 11.02 10.12
N VAL A 395 35.98 12.00 10.59
CA VAL A 395 36.59 11.96 11.92
C VAL A 395 35.55 12.37 12.94
N GLU A 396 35.37 11.53 13.95
CA GLU A 396 34.45 11.76 15.05
C GLU A 396 35.17 11.59 16.38
N MET A 397 34.60 12.14 17.45
CA MET A 397 35.18 12.08 18.78
C MET A 397 34.13 11.66 19.81
N ASN A 398 34.51 10.67 20.62
CA ASN A 398 33.78 10.27 21.81
C ASN A 398 34.30 11.05 23.00
N LEU A 399 33.39 11.65 23.77
CA LEU A 399 33.67 12.31 25.03
C LEU A 399 32.95 11.54 26.14
N THR A 400 33.70 11.05 27.11
CA THR A 400 33.16 10.29 28.25
C THR A 400 33.10 11.17 29.48
N SER A 401 31.88 11.38 29.97
CA SER A 401 31.59 12.05 31.24
C SER A 401 31.14 11.02 32.28
N GLN A 402 31.58 11.17 33.52
CA GLN A 402 31.14 10.38 34.69
C GLN A 402 29.63 10.48 34.95
N HIS A 403 28.99 11.58 34.54
CA HIS A 403 27.56 11.82 34.80
C HIS A 403 26.65 11.60 33.59
N ASN A 404 27.16 11.75 32.36
CA ASN A 404 26.37 11.70 31.12
C ASN A 404 26.69 10.49 30.23
N GLY A 405 27.62 9.62 30.63
CA GLY A 405 28.11 8.52 29.78
C GLY A 405 28.98 9.05 28.64
N THR A 406 29.11 8.26 27.58
CA THR A 406 29.93 8.62 26.41
C THR A 406 29.07 9.21 25.30
N SER A 407 29.26 10.50 25.00
CA SER A 407 28.64 11.19 23.88
C SER A 407 29.57 11.23 22.66
N THR A 408 29.03 11.01 21.48
CA THR A 408 29.75 11.12 20.21
C THR A 408 29.45 12.45 19.55
N GLN A 409 30.49 13.16 19.10
CA GLN A 409 30.35 14.39 18.33
C GLN A 409 31.07 14.30 16.99
N THR A 410 30.44 14.89 15.97
CA THR A 410 30.98 15.01 14.61
C THR A 410 31.87 16.23 14.41
N SER A 411 31.78 17.19 15.33
CA SER A 411 32.57 18.42 15.31
C SER A 411 33.90 18.19 16.03
N ILE A 412 34.98 18.61 15.39
CA ILE A 412 36.36 18.45 15.84
C ILE A 412 37.13 19.77 15.73
N ALA A 413 38.30 19.82 16.35
CA ALA A 413 39.20 20.98 16.33
C ALA A 413 40.18 20.93 15.16
N LEU A 414 40.51 22.09 14.58
CA LEU A 414 41.46 22.21 13.45
C LEU A 414 42.87 21.64 13.75
N PRO A 415 43.46 21.77 14.96
CA PRO A 415 44.72 21.12 15.28
C PRO A 415 44.72 19.60 14.99
N LEU A 416 43.59 18.91 15.22
CA LEU A 416 43.48 17.48 14.95
C LEU A 416 43.61 17.18 13.45
N VAL A 417 43.05 18.04 12.59
CA VAL A 417 43.17 17.93 11.13
C VAL A 417 44.63 17.98 10.69
N ASP A 418 45.39 18.94 11.24
CA ASP A 418 46.79 19.11 10.90
C ASP A 418 47.65 17.92 11.38
N VAL A 419 47.35 17.35 12.54
CA VAL A 419 48.00 16.12 13.03
C VAL A 419 47.69 14.94 12.14
N LEU A 420 46.42 14.73 11.77
CA LEU A 420 46.02 13.65 10.86
C LEU A 420 46.71 13.77 9.50
N ARG A 421 46.89 15.00 9.01
CA ARG A 421 47.54 15.28 7.72
C ARG A 421 49.05 15.04 7.74
N LYS A 422 49.74 15.43 8.81
CA LYS A 422 51.22 15.46 8.86
C LYS A 422 51.84 14.25 9.55
N GLU A 423 51.16 13.68 10.55
CA GLU A 423 51.79 12.80 11.54
C GLU A 423 51.26 11.36 11.55
N ILE A 424 50.18 11.05 10.82
CA ILE A 424 49.54 9.72 10.84
C ILE A 424 49.81 8.96 9.54
N PRO A 425 50.77 8.00 9.53
CA PRO A 425 51.07 7.21 8.33
C PRO A 425 49.88 6.33 7.92
N GLY A 426 49.61 6.26 6.62
CA GLY A 426 48.49 5.51 6.04
C GLY A 426 47.23 6.36 5.76
N VAL A 427 47.24 7.64 6.16
CA VAL A 427 46.23 8.63 5.76
C VAL A 427 46.71 9.32 4.48
N GLN A 428 45.96 9.16 3.38
CA GLN A 428 46.34 9.68 2.06
C GLN A 428 45.94 11.14 1.87
N TYR A 429 44.73 11.51 2.26
CA TYR A 429 44.17 12.86 2.07
C TYR A 429 43.35 13.27 3.30
N VAL A 430 43.42 14.55 3.67
CA VAL A 430 42.68 15.14 4.80
C VAL A 430 42.07 16.47 4.40
N ALA A 431 40.77 16.63 4.60
CA ALA A 431 40.07 17.89 4.36
C ALA A 431 39.22 18.29 5.57
N GLU A 432 39.50 19.46 6.12
CA GLU A 432 38.59 20.22 6.96
C GLU A 432 37.40 20.74 6.14
N ALA A 433 36.26 20.88 6.78
CA ALA A 433 35.07 21.45 6.17
C ALA A 433 34.21 22.17 7.21
N ASP A 434 33.46 23.15 6.72
CA ASP A 434 32.47 23.88 7.50
C ASP A 434 31.13 23.97 6.76
N ASN A 435 30.06 23.69 7.50
CA ASN A 435 28.67 23.91 7.08
C ASN A 435 28.24 23.34 5.72
N ILE A 436 28.84 22.24 5.22
CA ILE A 436 28.50 21.62 3.92
C ILE A 436 26.99 21.37 3.80
N GLY A 437 26.32 22.18 2.96
CA GLY A 437 24.88 22.09 2.69
C GLY A 437 23.97 22.65 3.79
N ARG A 438 24.54 23.20 4.85
CA ARG A 438 23.80 23.60 6.07
C ARG A 438 23.53 25.09 6.16
N MET A 439 24.37 25.90 5.51
CA MET A 439 24.25 27.35 5.52
C MET A 439 24.01 27.86 4.10
N ASN A 440 22.99 28.69 3.95
CA ASN A 440 22.65 29.30 2.68
C ASN A 440 23.36 30.65 2.56
N HIS A 441 23.89 30.92 1.36
CA HIS A 441 24.54 32.18 1.02
C HIS A 441 24.07 32.69 -0.33
N ASP A 442 24.30 33.98 -0.56
CA ASP A 442 23.88 34.65 -1.78
C ASP A 442 24.97 34.59 -2.84
N LEU A 443 24.56 34.16 -4.02
CA LEU A 443 25.37 34.16 -5.23
C LEU A 443 24.75 35.11 -6.24
N LEU A 444 25.47 36.18 -6.60
CA LEU A 444 25.03 37.18 -7.56
C LEU A 444 25.90 37.23 -8.81
N VAL A 445 25.23 37.25 -9.97
CA VAL A 445 25.83 37.49 -11.29
C VAL A 445 24.90 38.40 -12.09
N GLY A 446 25.30 39.66 -12.29
CA GLY A 446 24.41 40.67 -12.88
C GLY A 446 23.16 40.85 -12.01
N ASP A 447 21.98 40.75 -12.63
CA ASP A 447 20.68 40.86 -11.94
C ASP A 447 20.20 39.54 -11.32
N LYS A 448 20.88 38.42 -11.60
CA LYS A 448 20.49 37.12 -11.06
C LYS A 448 21.03 36.94 -9.65
N LYS A 449 20.14 36.60 -8.73
CA LYS A 449 20.43 36.38 -7.31
C LYS A 449 19.90 35.01 -6.90
N LEU A 450 20.76 34.17 -6.34
CA LEU A 450 20.39 32.85 -5.85
C LEU A 450 20.81 32.74 -4.38
N TYR A 451 19.88 32.29 -3.53
CA TYR A 451 20.16 31.97 -2.12
C TYR A 451 20.16 30.46 -1.96
N LEU A 452 21.34 29.85 -1.89
CA LEU A 452 21.53 28.42 -2.00
C LEU A 452 22.43 27.90 -0.89
N GLY A 453 22.24 26.63 -0.51
CA GLY A 453 23.06 25.96 0.48
C GLY A 453 24.41 25.54 -0.10
N GLY A 454 25.50 25.91 0.57
CA GLY A 454 26.84 25.48 0.20
C GLY A 454 27.69 25.20 1.43
N GLY A 455 28.99 25.37 1.33
CA GLY A 455 29.89 25.25 2.48
C GLY A 455 31.33 25.55 2.12
N ALA A 456 32.20 25.48 3.10
CA ALA A 456 33.63 25.68 2.93
C ALA A 456 34.37 24.34 3.08
N ALA A 457 35.34 24.07 2.21
CA ALA A 457 36.07 22.81 2.22
C ALA A 457 37.57 23.01 1.96
N GLY A 458 38.39 22.17 2.58
CA GLY A 458 39.82 22.12 2.36
C GLY A 458 40.17 21.64 0.94
N PRO A 459 41.41 21.90 0.48
CA PRO A 459 41.83 21.65 -0.91
C PRO A 459 41.78 20.16 -1.31
N ASP A 460 41.90 19.25 -0.35
CA ASP A 460 41.87 17.80 -0.61
C ASP A 460 40.45 17.22 -0.67
N PHE A 461 39.40 18.01 -0.44
CA PHE A 461 38.01 17.52 -0.39
C PHE A 461 37.62 16.76 -1.67
N PHE A 462 37.93 17.33 -2.84
CA PHE A 462 37.65 16.69 -4.12
C PHE A 462 38.56 15.50 -4.44
N LYS A 463 39.69 15.35 -3.74
CA LYS A 463 40.55 14.15 -3.85
C LYS A 463 39.99 12.99 -3.02
N ILE A 464 39.34 13.29 -1.89
CA ILE A 464 38.69 12.30 -1.02
C ILE A 464 37.42 11.77 -1.66
N PHE A 465 36.51 12.65 -2.08
CA PHE A 465 35.18 12.22 -2.56
C PHE A 465 35.11 12.03 -4.08
N GLN A 466 35.98 12.69 -4.85
CA GLN A 466 36.08 12.52 -6.31
C GLN A 466 34.75 12.75 -7.04
N TYR A 467 34.05 13.82 -6.69
CA TYR A 467 32.88 14.28 -7.44
C TYR A 467 33.26 14.52 -8.92
N PRO A 468 32.43 14.10 -9.89
CA PRO A 468 32.75 14.22 -11.30
C PRO A 468 32.71 15.70 -11.75
N PHE A 469 33.85 16.19 -12.21
CA PHE A 469 33.97 17.53 -12.80
C PHE A 469 33.47 17.55 -14.25
N ILE A 470 32.65 18.55 -14.57
CA ILE A 470 32.29 18.90 -15.95
C ILE A 470 33.35 19.85 -16.52
N LYS A 471 33.81 20.81 -15.71
CA LYS A 471 34.88 21.76 -16.06
C LYS A 471 35.77 22.02 -14.85
N GLY A 472 37.08 22.18 -15.05
CA GLY A 472 38.06 22.38 -13.98
C GLY A 472 38.74 21.08 -13.52
N ASN A 473 39.52 21.15 -12.43
CA ASN A 473 40.31 20.03 -11.92
C ASN A 473 40.25 19.97 -10.39
N ALA A 474 40.00 18.78 -9.83
CA ALA A 474 39.96 18.53 -8.38
C ALA A 474 41.20 19.03 -7.61
N ASN A 475 42.39 19.05 -8.22
CA ASN A 475 43.63 19.46 -7.59
C ASN A 475 43.80 20.98 -7.43
N SER A 476 43.16 21.77 -8.29
CA SER A 476 43.29 23.24 -8.30
C SER A 476 41.98 23.98 -8.01
N ALA A 477 40.85 23.26 -7.92
CA ALA A 477 39.54 23.85 -7.79
C ALA A 477 39.36 24.69 -6.51
N LEU A 478 40.01 24.30 -5.39
CA LEU A 478 39.89 24.99 -4.09
C LEU A 478 41.22 25.57 -3.57
N THR A 479 42.23 25.74 -4.45
CA THR A 479 43.55 26.24 -4.03
C THR A 479 43.66 27.76 -3.98
N ASP A 480 42.90 28.47 -4.83
CA ASP A 480 42.83 29.94 -4.84
C ASP A 480 41.84 30.38 -3.76
N ILE A 481 42.26 31.23 -2.81
CA ILE A 481 41.44 31.65 -1.65
C ILE A 481 40.13 32.29 -2.11
N TYR A 482 40.14 33.06 -3.20
CA TYR A 482 38.94 33.73 -3.72
C TYR A 482 38.35 32.97 -4.90
N SER A 483 38.16 31.66 -4.72
CA SER A 483 37.53 30.79 -5.70
C SER A 483 36.21 30.19 -5.24
N ILE A 484 35.42 29.71 -6.20
CA ILE A 484 34.16 29.01 -5.94
C ILE A 484 33.99 27.87 -6.94
N VAL A 485 33.53 26.73 -6.44
CA VAL A 485 33.13 25.57 -7.25
C VAL A 485 31.62 25.47 -7.23
N LEU A 486 31.00 25.34 -8.40
CA LEU A 486 29.55 25.30 -8.55
C LEU A 486 29.07 23.92 -9.02
N THR A 487 27.86 23.53 -8.62
CA THR A 487 27.13 22.45 -9.28
C THR A 487 26.64 22.88 -10.67
N GLU A 488 26.39 21.92 -11.56
CA GLU A 488 25.93 22.14 -12.93
C GLU A 488 24.67 23.00 -12.98
N SER A 489 23.65 22.65 -12.19
CA SER A 489 22.40 23.40 -12.08
C SER A 489 22.61 24.83 -11.60
N THR A 490 23.49 25.04 -10.61
CA THR A 490 23.80 26.36 -10.06
C THR A 490 24.55 27.22 -11.08
N ALA A 491 25.55 26.65 -11.75
CA ALA A 491 26.29 27.32 -12.81
C ALA A 491 25.36 27.72 -13.96
N LYS A 492 24.44 26.84 -14.37
CA LYS A 492 23.44 27.14 -15.41
C LYS A 492 22.44 28.20 -14.97
N ALA A 493 21.98 28.17 -13.71
CA ALA A 493 21.07 29.18 -13.18
C ALA A 493 21.72 30.58 -13.21
N LEU A 494 22.98 30.69 -12.78
CA LEU A 494 23.73 31.96 -12.77
C LEU A 494 24.13 32.41 -14.19
N PHE A 495 24.77 31.55 -14.98
CA PHE A 495 25.41 31.95 -16.25
C PHE A 495 24.60 31.61 -17.51
N GLY A 496 23.47 30.90 -17.40
CA GLY A 496 22.72 30.41 -18.55
C GLY A 496 23.53 29.37 -19.32
N ASP A 497 23.59 29.50 -20.64
CA ASP A 497 24.41 28.63 -21.51
C ASP A 497 25.85 29.17 -21.71
N ALA A 498 26.21 30.30 -21.07
CA ALA A 498 27.55 30.87 -21.19
C ALA A 498 28.57 30.10 -20.34
N ASP A 499 29.83 30.03 -20.80
CA ASP A 499 30.88 29.35 -20.03
C ASP A 499 31.10 30.02 -18.67
N PRO A 500 30.89 29.32 -17.52
CA PRO A 500 31.08 29.90 -16.20
C PRO A 500 32.55 29.99 -15.77
N MET A 501 33.46 29.25 -16.40
CA MET A 501 34.86 29.15 -15.94
C MET A 501 35.58 30.50 -15.99
N GLY A 502 36.31 30.83 -14.91
CA GLY A 502 37.06 32.08 -14.77
C GLY A 502 36.21 33.34 -14.57
N LYS A 503 34.89 33.24 -14.66
CA LYS A 503 33.99 34.36 -14.37
C LYS A 503 33.86 34.57 -12.86
N VAL A 504 33.39 35.76 -12.50
CA VAL A 504 33.23 36.17 -11.10
C VAL A 504 31.78 35.98 -10.67
N VAL A 505 31.61 35.43 -9.48
CA VAL A 505 30.35 35.40 -8.71
C VAL A 505 30.56 36.29 -7.49
N ARG A 506 29.61 37.17 -7.20
CA ARG A 506 29.62 37.93 -5.95
C ARG A 506 29.00 37.05 -4.86
N PHE A 507 29.76 36.79 -3.81
CA PHE A 507 29.38 35.99 -2.65
C PHE A 507 28.96 36.91 -1.48
N ASP A 508 27.75 36.71 -0.95
CA ASP A 508 27.13 37.51 0.12
C ASP A 508 27.11 39.03 -0.14
N ASN A 509 27.12 39.43 -1.40
CA ASN A 509 27.30 40.83 -1.82
C ASN A 509 28.59 41.51 -1.29
N ILE A 510 29.52 40.75 -0.72
CA ILE A 510 30.76 41.26 -0.11
C ILE A 510 31.96 40.91 -1.00
N GLN A 511 32.18 39.62 -1.26
CA GLN A 511 33.40 39.15 -1.89
C GLN A 511 33.17 38.73 -3.35
N SER A 512 34.09 39.11 -4.23
CA SER A 512 34.14 38.57 -5.59
C SER A 512 34.93 37.26 -5.61
N MET A 513 34.30 36.17 -6.03
CA MET A 513 34.91 34.84 -6.14
C MET A 513 34.96 34.37 -7.59
N LYS A 514 36.10 33.82 -8.02
CA LYS A 514 36.31 33.31 -9.37
C LYS A 514 35.85 31.86 -9.46
N VAL A 515 35.07 31.51 -10.48
CA VAL A 515 34.66 30.13 -10.74
C VAL A 515 35.86 29.31 -11.24
N THR A 516 36.29 28.34 -10.46
CA THR A 516 37.46 27.46 -10.74
C THR A 516 37.07 26.03 -11.06
N GLY A 517 35.80 25.67 -10.87
CA GLY A 517 35.29 24.36 -11.24
C GLY A 517 33.77 24.32 -11.32
N VAL A 518 33.29 23.42 -12.18
CA VAL A 518 31.87 23.03 -12.25
C VAL A 518 31.81 21.52 -12.12
N ILE A 519 31.10 21.03 -11.11
CA ILE A 519 30.86 19.61 -10.88
C ILE A 519 29.45 19.24 -11.35
N LYS A 520 29.24 17.95 -11.64
CA LYS A 520 27.90 17.43 -11.90
C LYS A 520 27.01 17.61 -10.66
N ASP A 521 25.71 17.79 -10.88
CA ASP A 521 24.74 17.81 -9.80
C ASP A 521 24.82 16.55 -8.93
N ILE A 522 24.68 16.77 -7.62
CA ILE A 522 24.79 15.71 -6.63
C ILE A 522 23.52 14.84 -6.68
N PRO A 523 23.66 13.50 -6.75
CA PRO A 523 22.50 12.61 -6.71
C PRO A 523 21.67 12.78 -5.43
N THR A 524 20.36 12.53 -5.51
CA THR A 524 19.45 12.63 -4.35
C THR A 524 19.77 11.62 -3.24
N ASN A 525 20.50 10.54 -3.55
CA ASN A 525 20.97 9.53 -2.61
C ASN A 525 22.40 9.83 -2.10
N ALA A 526 22.73 11.10 -1.89
CA ALA A 526 23.95 11.52 -1.20
C ALA A 526 23.60 12.13 0.16
N THR A 527 24.37 11.78 1.19
CA THR A 527 24.24 12.35 2.53
C THR A 527 24.64 13.82 2.55
N MET A 528 25.66 14.19 1.77
CA MET A 528 26.07 15.58 1.58
C MET A 528 25.41 16.17 0.34
N GLN A 529 24.58 17.20 0.53
CA GLN A 529 23.97 17.98 -0.56
C GLN A 529 24.51 19.40 -0.49
N PHE A 530 24.97 19.96 -1.61
CA PHE A 530 25.44 21.36 -1.68
C PHE A 530 25.34 21.87 -3.11
N SER A 531 25.12 23.18 -3.25
CA SER A 531 25.02 23.88 -4.55
C SER A 531 26.35 24.49 -4.98
N TYR A 532 27.20 24.86 -4.01
CA TYR A 532 28.54 25.39 -4.24
C TYR A 532 29.48 25.01 -3.09
N LEU A 533 30.80 25.12 -3.34
CA LEU A 533 31.84 25.06 -2.30
C LEU A 533 32.84 26.20 -2.47
N THR A 534 33.22 26.79 -1.34
CA THR A 534 34.33 27.75 -1.24
C THR A 534 35.53 27.11 -0.54
N PRO A 535 36.75 27.63 -0.73
CA PRO A 535 37.91 27.19 0.02
C PRO A 535 37.75 27.46 1.52
N PHE A 536 38.09 26.51 2.38
CA PHE A 536 38.16 26.73 3.83
C PHE A 536 39.11 27.88 4.20
N ALA A 537 40.18 28.06 3.43
CA ALA A 537 41.12 29.16 3.58
C ALA A 537 40.46 30.55 3.46
N TYR A 538 39.36 30.69 2.71
CA TYR A 538 38.58 31.94 2.66
C TYR A 538 37.92 32.23 4.01
N SER A 539 37.25 31.24 4.60
CA SER A 539 36.61 31.37 5.91
C SER A 539 37.66 31.68 6.99
N GLU A 540 38.82 31.02 6.93
CA GLU A 540 39.94 31.30 7.83
C GLU A 540 40.51 32.72 7.68
N ALA A 541 40.64 33.21 6.44
CA ALA A 541 41.16 34.55 6.16
C ALA A 541 40.20 35.67 6.57
N THR A 542 38.89 35.42 6.51
CA THR A 542 37.85 36.44 6.74
C THR A 542 37.26 36.40 8.15
N GLN A 543 37.34 35.27 8.85
CA GLN A 543 36.75 35.10 10.18
C GLN A 543 37.82 34.83 11.24
N GLY A 544 38.09 35.83 12.08
CA GLY A 544 39.17 35.77 13.09
C GLY A 544 39.05 34.58 14.05
N TRP A 545 37.83 34.19 14.44
CA TRP A 545 37.60 33.07 15.35
C TRP A 545 37.98 31.70 14.73
N ILE A 546 37.85 31.53 13.42
CA ILE A 546 38.27 30.31 12.70
C ILE A 546 39.80 30.22 12.70
N ARG A 547 40.46 31.33 12.37
CA ARG A 547 41.92 31.44 12.41
C ARG A 547 42.47 31.13 13.80
N ASP A 548 41.86 31.68 14.85
CA ASP A 548 42.24 31.40 16.24
C ASP A 548 41.99 29.93 16.63
N GLY A 549 41.00 29.28 15.99
CA GLY A 549 40.69 27.86 16.15
C GLY A 549 41.82 26.91 15.76
N ARG A 550 42.78 27.31 14.90
CA ARG A 550 43.94 26.49 14.53
C ARG A 550 44.88 26.17 15.68
N THR A 551 44.82 26.90 16.80
CA THR A 551 45.68 26.65 17.96
C THR A 551 44.93 26.06 19.15
N LYS A 552 43.59 26.06 19.12
CA LYS A 552 42.73 25.70 20.26
C LYS A 552 42.14 24.31 20.09
N TRP A 553 42.60 23.36 20.92
CA TRP A 553 42.09 21.98 20.93
C TRP A 553 40.68 21.82 21.51
N THR A 554 40.19 22.82 22.24
CA THR A 554 38.84 22.83 22.83
C THR A 554 37.77 23.36 21.88
N TYR A 555 38.16 23.94 20.74
CA TYR A 555 37.23 24.53 19.75
C TYR A 555 36.76 23.48 18.75
N ASN A 556 35.72 22.72 19.12
CA ASN A 556 35.12 21.68 18.29
C ASN A 556 33.98 22.22 17.42
N SER A 557 34.30 22.80 16.27
CA SER A 557 33.32 23.46 15.39
C SER A 557 33.32 22.97 13.95
N PHE A 558 34.33 22.19 13.53
CA PHE A 558 34.54 21.84 12.13
C PHE A 558 34.38 20.35 11.89
N SER A 559 34.08 19.96 10.65
CA SER A 559 34.13 18.56 10.23
C SER A 559 35.49 18.24 9.62
N ALA A 560 35.95 17.01 9.77
CA ALA A 560 37.12 16.53 9.05
C ALA A 560 36.84 15.21 8.34
N TYR A 561 37.32 15.15 7.10
CA TYR A 561 37.20 14.02 6.23
C TYR A 561 38.57 13.49 5.87
N VAL A 562 38.67 12.18 5.76
CA VAL A 562 39.92 11.45 5.56
C VAL A 562 39.74 10.36 4.53
N SER A 563 40.72 10.21 3.65
CA SER A 563 40.86 9.02 2.79
C SER A 563 42.09 8.24 3.20
N LEU A 564 41.95 6.92 3.37
CA LEU A 564 43.08 6.03 3.66
C LEU A 564 43.79 5.58 2.38
N GLU A 565 45.09 5.31 2.50
CA GLU A 565 45.90 4.74 1.42
C GLU A 565 45.36 3.36 0.97
N PRO A 566 45.54 2.98 -0.31
CA PRO A 566 45.15 1.65 -0.78
C PRO A 566 45.83 0.54 0.05
N GLY A 567 45.06 -0.40 0.57
CA GLY A 567 45.57 -1.52 1.37
C GLY A 567 45.71 -1.26 2.87
N VAL A 568 45.53 -0.01 3.33
CA VAL A 568 45.50 0.34 4.76
C VAL A 568 44.08 0.22 5.29
N SER A 569 43.90 -0.57 6.34
CA SER A 569 42.62 -0.75 7.02
C SER A 569 42.47 0.19 8.21
N TYR A 570 41.23 0.59 8.52
CA TYR A 570 40.95 1.39 9.72
C TYR A 570 41.48 0.75 11.00
N ALA A 571 41.47 -0.58 11.11
CA ALA A 571 42.00 -1.31 12.26
C ALA A 571 43.49 -1.04 12.54
N GLN A 572 44.28 -0.68 11.51
CA GLN A 572 45.69 -0.32 11.65
C GLN A 572 45.90 1.15 12.08
N ILE A 573 44.91 2.01 11.82
CA ILE A 573 44.95 3.45 12.12
C ILE A 573 44.29 3.77 13.47
N ALA A 574 43.21 3.07 13.83
CA ALA A 574 42.43 3.31 15.04
C ALA A 574 43.28 3.45 16.32
N PRO A 575 44.24 2.54 16.61
CA PRO A 575 45.07 2.66 17.81
C PRO A 575 45.99 3.88 17.82
N LYS A 576 46.37 4.40 16.64
CA LYS A 576 47.27 5.55 16.50
C LYS A 576 46.55 6.87 16.75
N ILE A 577 45.25 6.93 16.42
CA ILE A 577 44.47 8.16 16.51
C ILE A 577 43.68 8.31 17.80
N ARG A 578 43.29 7.18 18.43
CA ARG A 578 42.35 7.14 19.56
C ARG A 578 42.66 8.17 20.63
N ASP A 579 43.90 8.19 21.12
CA ASP A 579 44.28 8.97 22.31
C ASP A 579 44.97 10.32 21.94
N ILE A 580 44.90 10.78 20.68
CA ILE A 580 45.65 11.98 20.23
C ILE A 580 45.22 13.22 21.00
N VAL A 581 43.91 13.45 21.10
CA VAL A 581 43.38 14.66 21.73
C VAL A 581 43.67 14.65 23.23
N GLU A 582 43.52 13.50 23.90
CA GLU A 582 43.82 13.35 25.33
C GLU A 582 45.30 13.67 25.64
N LYS A 583 46.22 13.22 24.80
CA LYS A 583 47.65 13.47 24.97
C LYS A 583 48.01 14.94 24.77
N ARG A 584 47.40 15.61 23.79
CA ARG A 584 47.77 16.97 23.34
C ARG A 584 46.97 18.09 23.97
N SER A 585 45.82 17.81 24.58
CA SER A 585 44.97 18.79 25.25
C SER A 585 44.79 18.44 26.72
N PRO A 586 45.60 19.01 27.63
CA PRO A 586 45.43 18.82 29.07
C PRO A 586 44.02 19.20 29.56
N GLU A 587 43.41 20.21 28.95
CA GLU A 587 42.06 20.72 29.26
C GLU A 587 40.96 19.70 28.96
N MET A 588 41.15 18.84 27.95
CA MET A 588 40.13 17.85 27.55
C MET A 588 40.32 16.50 28.25
N ARG A 589 41.40 16.26 29.01
CA ARG A 589 41.70 14.94 29.61
C ARG A 589 40.61 14.42 30.53
N SER A 590 39.93 15.30 31.26
CA SER A 590 38.81 14.93 32.14
C SER A 590 37.67 14.23 31.38
N LEU A 591 37.47 14.57 30.11
CA LEU A 591 36.43 14.03 29.23
C LEU A 591 36.88 12.77 28.47
N LYS A 592 38.10 12.26 28.70
CA LYS A 592 38.69 11.08 28.04
C LYS A 592 38.36 11.01 26.53
N PRO A 593 38.83 12.00 25.75
CA PRO A 593 38.45 12.14 24.34
C PRO A 593 39.07 11.00 23.51
N GLU A 594 38.21 10.21 22.88
CA GLU A 594 38.63 9.13 21.98
C GLU A 594 38.26 9.48 20.53
N VAL A 595 39.26 9.64 19.68
CA VAL A 595 39.08 9.92 18.25
C VAL A 595 38.90 8.63 17.46
N PHE A 596 37.91 8.59 16.58
CA PHE A 596 37.68 7.46 15.68
C PHE A 596 37.24 7.94 14.29
N MET A 597 37.18 7.02 13.33
CA MET A 597 36.77 7.32 11.96
C MET A 597 35.48 6.56 11.60
N HIS A 598 34.43 7.30 11.24
CA HIS A 598 33.14 6.76 10.82
C HIS A 598 33.08 6.65 9.28
N PRO A 599 32.94 5.43 8.72
CA PRO A 599 33.04 5.22 7.28
C PRO A 599 31.85 5.81 6.50
N LEU A 600 32.13 6.37 5.32
CA LEU A 600 31.14 7.04 4.47
C LEU A 600 29.89 6.20 4.16
N LYS A 601 30.07 4.89 3.91
CA LYS A 601 28.96 3.96 3.63
C LYS A 601 27.91 3.85 4.74
N ASP A 602 28.27 4.27 5.97
CA ASP A 602 27.47 4.10 7.18
C ASP A 602 26.88 5.43 7.69
N TRP A 603 27.23 6.58 7.07
CA TRP A 603 26.76 7.91 7.50
C TRP A 603 25.23 8.04 7.50
N HIS A 604 24.56 7.58 6.44
CA HIS A 604 23.09 7.65 6.34
C HIS A 604 22.37 6.66 7.26
N LEU A 605 22.84 5.41 7.30
CA LEU A 605 22.11 4.30 7.94
C LEU A 605 22.43 4.12 9.42
N TYR A 606 23.65 4.45 9.82
CA TYR A 606 24.22 4.18 11.14
C TYR A 606 24.74 5.47 11.79
N SER A 607 23.86 6.46 11.90
CA SER A 607 24.16 7.78 12.46
C SER A 607 23.87 7.92 13.96
N ASN A 608 23.26 6.91 14.59
CA ASN A 608 22.92 6.97 16.00
C ASN A 608 23.99 6.29 16.86
N PHE A 609 24.50 7.01 17.86
CA PHE A 609 25.50 6.53 18.79
C PHE A 609 24.92 6.45 20.21
N GLN A 610 25.18 5.35 20.90
CA GLN A 610 24.89 5.20 22.33
C GLN A 610 26.17 4.77 23.03
N ASN A 611 26.58 5.51 24.05
CA ASN A 611 27.81 5.25 24.82
C ASN A 611 29.05 5.05 23.92
N GLY A 612 29.23 5.96 22.96
CA GLY A 612 30.37 5.97 22.05
C GLY A 612 30.41 4.83 21.02
N LYS A 613 29.33 4.05 20.89
CA LYS A 613 29.22 2.96 19.92
C LYS A 613 28.03 3.19 19.00
N VAL A 614 28.19 2.79 17.74
CA VAL A 614 27.10 2.77 16.76
C VAL A 614 25.97 1.87 17.29
N ALA A 615 24.82 2.48 17.54
CA ALA A 615 23.64 1.85 18.15
C ALA A 615 22.47 1.69 17.17
N GLY A 616 22.74 1.86 15.86
CA GLY A 616 21.75 1.80 14.79
C GLY A 616 21.48 3.18 14.21
N GLY A 617 20.22 3.50 13.96
CA GLY A 617 19.81 4.72 13.27
C GLY A 617 18.73 4.40 12.24
N PHE A 618 18.84 5.02 11.06
CA PHE A 618 17.85 4.82 10.00
C PHE A 618 17.76 3.36 9.52
N VAL A 619 18.83 2.57 9.71
CA VAL A 619 18.88 1.15 9.38
C VAL A 619 17.77 0.32 10.05
N ASP A 620 17.35 0.69 11.27
CA ASP A 620 16.31 -0.06 11.98
C ASP A 620 14.98 0.02 11.24
N TYR A 621 14.67 1.19 10.67
CA TYR A 621 13.49 1.40 9.85
C TYR A 621 13.59 0.69 8.51
N VAL A 622 14.77 0.72 7.87
CA VAL A 622 15.01 0.00 6.61
C VAL A 622 14.80 -1.51 6.79
N ARG A 623 15.31 -2.08 7.89
CA ARG A 623 15.11 -3.50 8.25
C ARG A 623 13.65 -3.80 8.56
N LEU A 624 12.98 -2.95 9.35
CA LEU A 624 11.57 -3.10 9.69
C LEU A 624 10.69 -3.18 8.43
N PHE A 625 10.87 -2.26 7.48
CA PHE A 625 10.12 -2.29 6.22
C PHE A 625 10.47 -3.49 5.35
N GLY A 626 11.75 -3.89 5.30
CA GLY A 626 12.15 -5.12 4.63
C GLY A 626 11.40 -6.34 5.16
N VAL A 627 11.27 -6.48 6.48
CA VAL A 627 10.48 -7.54 7.12
C VAL A 627 9.00 -7.43 6.76
N ILE A 628 8.41 -6.23 6.78
CA ILE A 628 7.00 -6.02 6.39
C ILE A 628 6.77 -6.43 4.93
N GLY A 629 7.66 -6.08 4.01
CA GLY A 629 7.56 -6.48 2.60
C GLY A 629 7.58 -8.01 2.42
N ILE A 630 8.44 -8.70 3.16
CA ILE A 630 8.49 -10.17 3.19
C ILE A 630 7.19 -10.75 3.77
N LEU A 631 6.66 -10.18 4.85
CA LEU A 631 5.41 -10.62 5.48
C LEU A 631 4.22 -10.47 4.52
N VAL A 632 4.10 -9.34 3.80
CA VAL A 632 3.03 -9.11 2.82
C VAL A 632 3.13 -10.09 1.65
N LEU A 633 4.35 -10.36 1.17
CA LEU A 633 4.57 -11.39 0.14
C LEU A 633 4.19 -12.79 0.65
N ALA A 634 4.55 -13.11 1.89
CA ALA A 634 4.17 -14.38 2.52
C ALA A 634 2.65 -14.52 2.62
N ILE A 635 1.93 -13.46 3.00
CA ILE A 635 0.45 -13.42 3.00
C ILE A 635 -0.10 -13.73 1.59
N ALA A 636 0.47 -13.15 0.54
CA ALA A 636 0.06 -13.41 -0.84
C ALA A 636 0.31 -14.87 -1.28
N CYS A 637 1.47 -15.43 -0.94
CA CYS A 637 1.81 -16.83 -1.17
C CYS A 637 0.87 -17.78 -0.41
N ILE A 638 0.62 -17.52 0.87
CA ILE A 638 -0.30 -18.28 1.72
C ILE A 638 -1.72 -18.23 1.14
N ASN A 639 -2.15 -17.05 0.69
CA ASN A 639 -3.44 -16.89 0.05
C ASN A 639 -3.55 -17.77 -1.21
N PHE A 640 -2.56 -17.70 -2.11
CA PHE A 640 -2.50 -18.55 -3.30
C PHE A 640 -2.52 -20.04 -2.95
N MET A 641 -1.74 -20.47 -1.95
CA MET A 641 -1.74 -21.85 -1.46
C MET A 641 -3.14 -22.24 -0.97
N ASN A 642 -3.78 -21.41 -0.13
CA ASN A 642 -5.08 -21.68 0.46
C ASN A 642 -6.16 -21.86 -0.61
N LEU A 643 -6.20 -20.98 -1.60
CA LEU A 643 -7.12 -21.07 -2.73
C LEU A 643 -6.83 -22.30 -3.61
N SER A 644 -5.55 -22.56 -3.91
CA SER A 644 -5.13 -23.72 -4.71
C SER A 644 -5.46 -25.05 -4.05
N THR A 645 -5.26 -25.14 -2.74
CA THR A 645 -5.56 -26.34 -1.96
C THR A 645 -7.06 -26.48 -1.72
N ALA A 646 -7.85 -25.40 -1.77
CA ALA A 646 -9.31 -25.49 -1.66
C ALA A 646 -9.91 -26.28 -2.84
N ARG A 647 -9.42 -26.09 -4.06
CA ARG A 647 -9.94 -26.79 -5.25
C ARG A 647 -9.38 -28.19 -5.48
N SER A 648 -8.62 -28.71 -4.51
CA SER A 648 -7.89 -29.97 -4.64
C SER A 648 -8.78 -31.19 -4.86
N GLU A 649 -10.03 -31.16 -4.40
CA GLU A 649 -11.00 -32.26 -4.55
C GLU A 649 -11.47 -32.47 -6.00
N LYS A 650 -11.79 -31.40 -6.75
CA LYS A 650 -12.13 -31.50 -8.18
C LYS A 650 -10.92 -31.99 -8.99
N ARG A 651 -9.71 -31.57 -8.60
CA ARG A 651 -8.45 -32.02 -9.21
C ARG A 651 -8.03 -33.41 -8.74
N ALA A 652 -8.55 -33.91 -7.62
CA ALA A 652 -8.21 -35.22 -7.10
C ALA A 652 -8.61 -36.30 -8.11
N ARG A 653 -9.82 -36.23 -8.68
CA ARG A 653 -10.29 -37.18 -9.71
C ARG A 653 -9.41 -37.17 -10.95
N GLU A 654 -9.00 -36.00 -11.41
CA GLU A 654 -8.04 -35.84 -12.52
C GLU A 654 -6.69 -36.51 -12.21
N VAL A 655 -6.15 -36.28 -11.01
CA VAL A 655 -4.89 -36.90 -10.54
C VAL A 655 -5.02 -38.41 -10.39
N GLY A 656 -6.16 -38.90 -9.86
CA GLY A 656 -6.45 -40.32 -9.70
C GLY A 656 -6.49 -41.05 -11.05
N VAL A 657 -7.16 -40.47 -12.05
CA VAL A 657 -7.18 -41.00 -13.42
C VAL A 657 -5.77 -41.01 -14.04
N ARG A 658 -5.00 -39.93 -13.88
CA ARG A 658 -3.61 -39.86 -14.42
C ARG A 658 -2.68 -40.88 -13.80
N LYS A 659 -2.74 -41.07 -12.48
CA LYS A 659 -1.96 -42.11 -11.79
C LYS A 659 -2.39 -43.52 -12.20
N ALA A 660 -3.69 -43.75 -12.41
CA ALA A 660 -4.20 -45.03 -12.92
C ALA A 660 -3.71 -45.32 -14.35
N ILE A 661 -3.48 -44.29 -15.16
CA ILE A 661 -2.90 -44.38 -16.52
C ILE A 661 -1.35 -44.38 -16.50
N GLY A 662 -0.72 -44.33 -15.32
CA GLY A 662 0.73 -44.50 -15.15
C GLY A 662 1.56 -43.23 -14.92
N SER A 663 0.95 -42.07 -14.64
CA SER A 663 1.71 -40.86 -14.25
C SER A 663 2.35 -41.01 -12.87
N GLY A 664 3.65 -40.75 -12.75
CA GLY A 664 4.37 -40.80 -11.48
C GLY A 664 4.03 -39.64 -10.53
N ARG A 665 4.35 -39.79 -9.23
CA ARG A 665 4.18 -38.72 -8.23
C ARG A 665 4.99 -37.47 -8.60
N VAL A 666 6.22 -37.67 -9.08
CA VAL A 666 7.16 -36.61 -9.43
C VAL A 666 6.67 -35.82 -10.65
N ASP A 667 6.10 -36.49 -11.66
CA ASP A 667 5.54 -35.83 -12.86
C ASP A 667 4.40 -34.87 -12.49
N LEU A 668 3.55 -35.27 -11.54
CA LEU A 668 2.47 -34.44 -11.03
C LEU A 668 2.98 -33.24 -10.23
N VAL A 669 4.04 -33.44 -9.42
CA VAL A 669 4.69 -32.32 -8.69
C VAL A 669 5.23 -31.29 -9.67
N TYR A 670 6.00 -31.71 -10.67
CA TYR A 670 6.51 -30.80 -11.70
C TYR A 670 5.40 -30.09 -12.46
N GLN A 671 4.32 -30.79 -12.81
CA GLN A 671 3.17 -30.18 -13.48
C GLN A 671 2.53 -29.07 -12.63
N PHE A 672 2.28 -29.31 -11.34
CA PHE A 672 1.64 -28.33 -10.46
C PHE A 672 2.56 -27.16 -10.10
N LEU A 673 3.87 -27.41 -9.95
CA LEU A 673 4.85 -26.35 -9.76
C LEU A 673 4.95 -25.47 -11.01
N LEU A 674 4.98 -26.06 -12.22
CA LEU A 674 4.95 -25.31 -13.47
C LEU A 674 3.67 -24.49 -13.65
N GLU A 675 2.51 -25.02 -13.24
CA GLU A 675 1.26 -24.26 -13.23
C GLU A 675 1.36 -23.04 -12.30
N SER A 676 1.95 -23.21 -11.13
CA SER A 676 2.09 -22.14 -10.13
C SER A 676 3.10 -21.07 -10.57
N VAL A 677 4.24 -21.49 -11.14
CA VAL A 677 5.24 -20.58 -11.73
C VAL A 677 4.62 -19.80 -12.89
N LEU A 678 3.85 -20.44 -13.78
CA LEU A 678 3.18 -19.76 -14.89
C LEU A 678 2.18 -18.70 -14.40
N ILE A 679 1.37 -19.01 -13.38
CA ILE A 679 0.47 -18.02 -12.77
C ILE A 679 1.26 -16.88 -12.13
N THR A 680 2.38 -17.19 -11.46
CA THR A 680 3.25 -16.19 -10.84
C THR A 680 3.91 -15.29 -11.88
N SER A 681 4.34 -15.83 -13.03
CA SER A 681 4.87 -15.05 -14.15
C SER A 681 3.82 -14.09 -14.72
N VAL A 682 2.58 -14.53 -14.89
CA VAL A 682 1.47 -13.63 -15.31
C VAL A 682 1.18 -12.57 -14.23
N SER A 683 1.25 -12.96 -12.96
CA SER A 683 1.11 -12.05 -11.82
C SER A 683 2.24 -11.02 -11.77
N PHE A 684 3.46 -11.40 -12.16
CA PHE A 684 4.61 -10.52 -12.23
C PHE A 684 4.45 -9.44 -13.31
N LEU A 685 3.90 -9.79 -14.48
CA LEU A 685 3.58 -8.79 -15.50
C LEU A 685 2.59 -7.74 -14.98
N LEU A 686 1.57 -8.18 -14.23
CA LEU A 686 0.60 -7.28 -13.59
C LEU A 686 1.23 -6.50 -12.43
N CYS A 687 2.14 -7.12 -11.68
CA CYS A 687 2.95 -6.47 -10.64
C CYS A 687 3.76 -5.31 -11.23
N MET A 688 4.46 -5.50 -12.35
CA MET A 688 5.21 -4.44 -13.01
C MET A 688 4.32 -3.25 -13.40
N LEU A 689 3.09 -3.52 -13.86
CA LEU A 689 2.11 -2.47 -14.12
C LEU A 689 1.73 -1.72 -12.83
N PHE A 690 1.45 -2.45 -11.74
CA PHE A 690 1.13 -1.83 -10.45
C PHE A 690 2.29 -1.00 -9.90
N VAL A 691 3.52 -1.50 -9.99
CA VAL A 691 4.73 -0.77 -9.58
C VAL A 691 4.90 0.50 -10.38
N GLN A 692 4.76 0.44 -11.71
CA GLN A 692 4.88 1.62 -12.56
C GLN A 692 3.83 2.70 -12.25
N LEU A 693 2.58 2.30 -11.94
CA LEU A 693 1.51 3.22 -11.57
C LEU A 693 1.69 3.79 -10.15
N ALA A 694 2.24 3.00 -9.22
CA ALA A 694 2.42 3.39 -7.83
C ALA A 694 3.68 4.24 -7.59
N LEU A 695 4.72 4.05 -8.41
CA LEU A 695 6.05 4.67 -8.27
C LEU A 695 6.04 6.19 -8.08
N PRO A 696 5.34 6.99 -8.90
CA PRO A 696 5.32 8.45 -8.72
C PRO A 696 4.81 8.87 -7.33
N SER A 697 3.78 8.18 -6.86
CA SER A 697 3.16 8.43 -5.56
C SER A 697 4.02 7.93 -4.41
N PHE A 698 4.69 6.80 -4.61
CA PHE A 698 5.64 6.24 -3.65
C PHE A 698 6.87 7.14 -3.50
N ASN A 699 7.37 7.73 -4.60
CA ASN A 699 8.45 8.71 -4.60
C ASN A 699 8.04 10.00 -3.87
N ALA A 700 6.84 10.51 -4.13
CA ALA A 700 6.31 11.68 -3.43
C ALA A 700 6.13 11.41 -1.93
N LEU A 701 5.72 10.20 -1.55
CA LEU A 701 5.58 9.81 -0.16
C LEU A 701 6.93 9.68 0.55
N THR A 702 7.89 9.01 -0.07
CA THR A 702 9.21 8.71 0.52
C THR A 702 10.23 9.84 0.36
N GLY A 703 9.88 10.92 -0.34
CA GLY A 703 10.81 11.99 -0.68
C GLY A 703 12.03 11.52 -1.49
N SER A 704 11.92 10.37 -2.15
CA SER A 704 13.02 9.70 -2.84
C SER A 704 12.75 9.61 -4.34
N TYR A 705 13.80 9.64 -5.16
CA TYR A 705 13.69 9.42 -6.60
C TYR A 705 14.02 7.96 -6.94
N ILE A 706 13.02 7.07 -6.81
CA ILE A 706 13.19 5.64 -7.12
C ILE A 706 12.70 5.37 -8.53
N GLN A 707 13.45 4.56 -9.27
CA GLN A 707 13.09 4.10 -10.60
C GLN A 707 13.36 2.61 -10.73
N VAL A 708 12.63 1.95 -11.62
CA VAL A 708 12.94 0.58 -12.00
C VAL A 708 14.16 0.59 -12.93
N PRO A 709 15.26 -0.09 -12.59
CA PRO A 709 16.46 -0.11 -13.41
C PRO A 709 16.31 -1.09 -14.59
N TYR A 710 15.48 -0.76 -15.57
CA TYR A 710 15.17 -1.62 -16.73
C TYR A 710 16.43 -2.05 -17.53
N ASN A 711 17.46 -1.19 -17.54
CA ASN A 711 18.71 -1.42 -18.27
C ASN A 711 19.70 -2.32 -17.53
N ASN A 712 19.44 -2.66 -16.26
CA ASN A 712 20.35 -3.47 -15.46
C ASN A 712 20.04 -4.96 -15.63
N ILE A 713 20.97 -5.71 -16.24
CA ILE A 713 20.84 -7.17 -16.42
C ILE A 713 20.75 -7.92 -15.08
N GLY A 714 21.48 -7.45 -14.06
CA GLY A 714 21.42 -8.03 -12.71
C GLY A 714 20.04 -7.89 -12.07
N PHE A 715 19.35 -6.77 -12.33
CA PHE A 715 17.96 -6.60 -11.88
C PHE A 715 17.04 -7.67 -12.46
N TRP A 716 17.10 -7.93 -13.77
CA TRP A 716 16.28 -8.97 -14.40
C TRP A 716 16.63 -10.38 -13.91
N ALA A 717 17.91 -10.68 -13.65
CA ALA A 717 18.30 -11.95 -13.03
C ALA A 717 17.68 -12.13 -11.64
N ILE A 718 17.69 -11.08 -10.80
CA ILE A 718 17.03 -11.09 -9.49
C ILE A 718 15.50 -11.21 -9.64
N MET A 719 14.89 -10.55 -10.64
CA MET A 719 13.45 -10.66 -10.88
C MET A 719 13.04 -12.08 -11.32
N ILE A 720 13.85 -12.75 -12.15
CA ILE A 720 13.61 -14.15 -12.51
C ILE A 720 13.69 -15.04 -11.26
N ALA A 721 14.72 -14.87 -10.42
CA ALA A 721 14.83 -15.59 -9.16
C ALA A 721 13.63 -15.31 -8.24
N PHE A 722 13.20 -14.05 -8.14
CA PHE A 722 12.04 -13.62 -7.36
C PHE A 722 10.74 -14.30 -7.82
N VAL A 723 10.49 -14.36 -9.13
CA VAL A 723 9.32 -15.05 -9.70
C VAL A 723 9.38 -16.56 -9.45
N LEU A 724 10.56 -17.17 -9.62
CA LEU A 724 10.74 -18.60 -9.37
C LEU A 724 10.54 -18.95 -7.90
N LEU A 725 11.18 -18.23 -6.98
CA LEU A 725 11.05 -18.44 -5.54
C LEU A 725 9.60 -18.24 -5.08
N THR A 726 8.94 -17.18 -5.55
CA THR A 726 7.52 -16.91 -5.23
C THR A 726 6.61 -18.01 -5.78
N GLY A 727 6.82 -18.44 -7.03
CA GLY A 727 6.00 -19.49 -7.65
C GLY A 727 6.21 -20.87 -7.05
N LEU A 728 7.44 -21.19 -6.65
CA LEU A 728 7.77 -22.42 -5.92
C LEU A 728 7.18 -22.40 -4.52
N ALA A 729 7.32 -21.28 -3.80
CA ALA A 729 6.71 -21.10 -2.48
C ALA A 729 5.19 -21.28 -2.60
N ALA A 730 4.51 -20.48 -3.42
CA ALA A 730 3.06 -20.52 -3.60
C ALA A 730 2.55 -21.90 -4.10
N GLY A 731 3.30 -22.57 -4.98
CA GLY A 731 2.95 -23.86 -5.57
C GLY A 731 3.32 -25.09 -4.75
N SER A 732 4.22 -24.95 -3.77
CA SER A 732 4.78 -26.07 -3.00
C SER A 732 3.68 -26.96 -2.41
N ARG A 733 2.81 -26.37 -1.60
CA ARG A 733 1.81 -27.10 -0.84
C ARG A 733 0.76 -27.79 -1.72
N PRO A 734 0.13 -27.13 -2.72
CA PRO A 734 -0.74 -27.81 -3.67
C PRO A 734 -0.04 -28.97 -4.37
N ALA A 735 1.21 -28.81 -4.81
CA ALA A 735 1.95 -29.84 -5.55
C ALA A 735 2.23 -31.09 -4.68
N PHE A 736 2.75 -30.93 -3.46
CA PHE A 736 3.04 -32.06 -2.57
C PHE A 736 1.78 -32.71 -2.01
N TYR A 737 0.74 -31.93 -1.71
CA TYR A 737 -0.52 -32.45 -1.19
C TYR A 737 -1.30 -33.22 -2.25
N LEU A 738 -1.52 -32.64 -3.44
CA LEU A 738 -2.28 -33.27 -4.53
C LEU A 738 -1.59 -34.51 -5.09
N SER A 739 -0.27 -34.47 -5.22
CA SER A 739 0.50 -35.61 -5.72
C SER A 739 0.50 -36.80 -4.77
N SER A 740 0.07 -36.64 -3.50
CA SER A 740 0.02 -37.74 -2.51
C SER A 740 -1.23 -38.61 -2.60
N PHE A 741 -2.25 -38.23 -3.39
CA PHE A 741 -3.52 -38.96 -3.42
C PHE A 741 -3.41 -40.39 -3.95
N ASN A 742 -4.13 -41.32 -3.29
CA ASN A 742 -4.24 -42.72 -3.70
C ASN A 742 -5.36 -42.88 -4.76
N PRO A 743 -5.06 -43.37 -5.98
CA PRO A 743 -6.03 -43.51 -7.07
C PRO A 743 -7.26 -44.32 -6.68
N VAL A 744 -7.08 -45.39 -5.89
CA VAL A 744 -8.16 -46.31 -5.49
C VAL A 744 -9.18 -45.62 -4.60
N LYS A 745 -8.72 -44.79 -3.66
CA LYS A 745 -9.60 -44.03 -2.74
C LYS A 745 -10.36 -42.92 -3.46
N VAL A 746 -9.72 -42.27 -4.43
CA VAL A 746 -10.30 -41.14 -5.18
C VAL A 746 -11.37 -41.62 -6.17
N LEU A 747 -11.14 -42.74 -6.87
CA LEU A 747 -12.06 -43.26 -7.90
C LEU A 747 -13.29 -43.96 -7.31
N LYS A 748 -13.20 -44.52 -6.09
CA LYS A 748 -14.34 -45.12 -5.37
C LYS A 748 -15.30 -44.10 -4.73
N GLY A 749 -15.05 -42.79 -4.86
CA GLY A 749 -15.96 -41.73 -4.41
C GLY A 749 -15.99 -41.48 -2.89
N SER A 750 -15.30 -42.28 -2.07
CA SER A 750 -15.24 -42.13 -0.61
C SER A 750 -14.11 -41.19 -0.15
N ILE A 751 -14.13 -39.94 -0.64
CA ILE A 751 -13.27 -38.90 -0.06
C ILE A 751 -14.03 -38.24 1.09
N GLN A 752 -14.24 -38.97 2.19
CA GLN A 752 -14.47 -38.30 3.46
C GLN A 752 -13.14 -37.69 3.90
N MET A 753 -12.94 -36.41 3.61
CA MET A 753 -11.82 -35.61 4.11
C MET A 753 -11.82 -35.67 5.65
N GLY A 754 -10.97 -36.50 6.23
CA GLY A 754 -10.80 -36.57 7.68
C GLY A 754 -10.34 -35.23 8.27
N LYS A 755 -10.61 -35.00 9.57
CA LYS A 755 -10.23 -33.78 10.31
C LYS A 755 -8.76 -33.36 10.08
N ALA A 756 -7.85 -34.33 9.92
CA ALA A 756 -6.42 -34.13 9.64
C ALA A 756 -6.11 -33.38 8.32
N ALA A 757 -6.97 -33.47 7.30
CA ALA A 757 -6.78 -32.77 6.02
C ALA A 757 -7.07 -31.26 6.11
N THR A 758 -7.84 -30.83 7.11
CA THR A 758 -8.27 -29.42 7.27
C THR A 758 -7.39 -28.59 8.19
N LEU A 759 -6.71 -29.25 9.15
CA LEU A 759 -5.88 -28.60 10.18
C LEU A 759 -4.79 -27.69 9.58
N PRO A 760 -3.95 -28.13 8.65
CA PRO A 760 -2.85 -27.27 8.21
C PRO A 760 -3.31 -26.12 7.27
N ARG A 761 -4.55 -26.13 6.76
CA ARG A 761 -5.18 -24.95 6.14
C ARG A 761 -5.60 -23.93 7.20
N LYS A 762 -6.19 -24.40 8.31
CA LYS A 762 -6.55 -23.54 9.45
C LYS A 762 -5.31 -22.83 10.00
N ILE A 763 -4.18 -23.53 10.13
CA ILE A 763 -2.90 -22.93 10.57
C ILE A 763 -2.45 -21.80 9.63
N LEU A 764 -2.47 -22.04 8.31
CA LEU A 764 -2.10 -21.02 7.32
C LEU A 764 -2.99 -19.77 7.40
N VAL A 765 -4.31 -19.96 7.56
CA VAL A 765 -5.24 -18.85 7.77
C VAL A 765 -4.93 -18.11 9.07
N VAL A 766 -4.65 -18.84 10.16
CA VAL A 766 -4.29 -18.21 11.44
C VAL A 766 -3.04 -17.33 11.30
N VAL A 767 -1.97 -17.84 10.69
CA VAL A 767 -0.73 -17.07 10.46
C VAL A 767 -0.99 -15.81 9.64
N GLN A 768 -1.76 -15.94 8.56
CA GLN A 768 -2.11 -14.82 7.67
C GLN A 768 -2.86 -13.69 8.41
N PHE A 769 -3.84 -14.06 9.24
CA PHE A 769 -4.58 -13.09 10.05
C PHE A 769 -3.74 -12.56 11.22
N THR A 770 -2.85 -13.36 11.82
CA THR A 770 -1.92 -12.90 12.86
C THR A 770 -1.05 -11.77 12.31
N CYS A 771 -0.46 -11.94 11.13
CA CYS A 771 0.33 -10.88 10.48
C CYS A 771 -0.52 -9.64 10.17
N SER A 772 -1.75 -9.82 9.68
CA SER A 772 -2.64 -8.68 9.35
C SER A 772 -3.05 -7.90 10.60
N VAL A 773 -3.41 -8.59 11.69
CA VAL A 773 -3.78 -7.97 12.97
C VAL A 773 -2.57 -7.30 13.62
N ALA A 774 -1.39 -7.91 13.56
CA ALA A 774 -0.16 -7.30 14.05
C ALA A 774 0.13 -5.96 13.35
N LEU A 775 0.01 -5.90 12.01
CA LEU A 775 0.20 -4.66 11.26
C LEU A 775 -0.84 -3.57 11.61
N ILE A 776 -2.09 -3.96 11.88
CA ILE A 776 -3.12 -3.02 12.36
C ILE A 776 -2.72 -2.44 13.72
N ILE A 777 -2.38 -3.30 14.69
CA ILE A 777 -1.98 -2.90 16.04
C ILE A 777 -0.75 -1.98 15.98
N SER A 778 0.29 -2.35 15.21
CA SER A 778 1.48 -1.52 15.00
C SER A 778 1.15 -0.15 14.45
N THR A 779 0.26 -0.07 13.45
CA THR A 779 -0.13 1.22 12.85
C THR A 779 -0.82 2.12 13.88
N VAL A 780 -1.73 1.56 14.69
CA VAL A 780 -2.46 2.32 15.71
C VAL A 780 -1.52 2.83 16.81
N ILE A 781 -0.60 1.98 17.30
CA ILE A 781 0.34 2.36 18.36
C ILE A 781 1.34 3.40 17.87
N VAL A 782 1.89 3.24 16.66
CA VAL A 782 2.79 4.24 16.06
C VAL A 782 2.07 5.58 15.90
N TYR A 783 0.81 5.57 15.45
CA TYR A 783 0.01 6.78 15.35
C TYR A 783 -0.23 7.43 16.73
N GLN A 784 -0.59 6.64 17.74
CA GLN A 784 -0.76 7.13 19.11
C GLN A 784 0.52 7.76 19.66
N GLN A 785 1.68 7.12 19.44
CA GLN A 785 2.97 7.67 19.85
C GLN A 785 3.27 9.01 19.16
N ILE A 786 2.99 9.13 17.87
CA ILE A 786 3.18 10.39 17.12
C ILE A 786 2.28 11.50 17.64
N GLN A 787 1.00 11.23 17.89
CA GLN A 787 0.09 12.24 18.44
C GLN A 787 0.50 12.63 19.86
N PHE A 788 0.85 11.65 20.70
CA PHE A 788 1.29 11.90 22.07
C PHE A 788 2.50 12.83 22.14
N VAL A 789 3.49 12.64 21.26
CA VAL A 789 4.66 13.52 21.22
C VAL A 789 4.33 14.89 20.60
N LYS A 790 3.42 14.97 19.63
CA LYS A 790 2.96 16.25 19.04
C LYS A 790 2.17 17.11 20.02
N ASP A 791 1.37 16.49 20.87
CA ASP A 791 0.58 17.17 21.90
C ASP A 791 1.41 17.56 23.13
N ARG A 792 2.70 17.19 23.16
CA ARG A 792 3.63 17.57 24.23
C ARG A 792 3.76 19.09 24.27
N PRO A 793 3.51 19.75 25.42
CA PRO A 793 3.72 21.19 25.55
C PRO A 793 5.15 21.56 25.19
N THR A 794 5.29 22.45 24.20
CA THR A 794 6.58 22.93 23.69
C THR A 794 7.28 23.90 24.62
N GLY A 795 6.57 24.51 25.58
CA GLY A 795 7.10 25.52 26.49
C GLY A 795 7.24 26.93 25.88
N TYR A 796 6.90 27.08 24.60
CA TYR A 796 6.79 28.35 23.87
C TYR A 796 5.61 28.28 22.89
N ASN A 797 5.09 29.43 22.47
CA ASN A 797 3.96 29.48 21.55
C ASN A 797 4.42 29.58 20.08
N ALA A 798 4.42 28.46 19.37
CA ALA A 798 4.78 28.37 17.96
C ALA A 798 3.74 29.00 17.01
N ASP A 799 2.50 29.20 17.44
CA ASP A 799 1.43 29.73 16.58
C ASP A 799 1.77 31.14 16.09
N ARG A 800 1.68 31.34 14.77
CA ARG A 800 1.99 32.60 14.06
C ARG A 800 3.37 33.17 14.34
N LEU A 801 4.32 32.33 14.74
CA LEU A 801 5.70 32.73 14.97
C LEU A 801 6.54 32.42 13.73
N VAL A 802 7.26 33.44 13.26
CA VAL A 802 8.02 33.39 12.01
C VAL A 802 9.47 33.73 12.32
N MET A 803 10.39 33.05 11.65
CA MET A 803 11.80 33.33 11.73
C MET A 803 12.40 33.62 10.35
N THR A 804 13.37 34.52 10.34
CA THR A 804 14.17 34.91 9.17
C THR A 804 15.63 35.00 9.60
N ASP A 805 16.53 34.51 8.76
CA ASP A 805 17.96 34.56 9.01
C ASP A 805 18.46 36.01 8.95
N MET A 806 19.34 36.38 9.88
CA MET A 806 19.97 37.71 9.93
C MET A 806 21.11 37.78 8.92
N ASN A 807 20.78 38.09 7.67
CA ASN A 807 21.74 38.11 6.56
C ASN A 807 22.00 39.53 6.04
N GLY A 808 23.18 39.73 5.44
CA GLY A 808 23.56 40.98 4.78
C GLY A 808 23.45 42.20 5.68
N ASP A 809 22.81 43.25 5.15
CA ASP A 809 22.71 44.56 5.81
C ASP A 809 21.66 44.61 6.94
N LEU A 810 20.92 43.52 7.18
CA LEU A 810 19.88 43.47 8.22
C LEU A 810 20.44 43.69 9.63
N SER A 811 21.65 43.19 9.90
CA SER A 811 22.29 43.34 11.21
C SER A 811 22.56 44.81 11.55
N GLN A 812 23.01 45.60 10.58
CA GLN A 812 23.30 47.03 10.73
C GLN A 812 22.02 47.87 10.86
N HIS A 813 20.93 47.42 10.26
CA HIS A 813 19.64 48.12 10.23
C HIS A 813 18.58 47.50 11.14
N PHE A 814 18.97 46.63 12.07
CA PHE A 814 18.02 45.83 12.86
C PHE A 814 17.02 46.69 13.63
N ASP A 815 17.49 47.75 14.30
CA ASP A 815 16.62 48.63 15.09
C ASP A 815 15.63 49.41 14.21
N ALA A 816 16.07 49.87 13.04
CA ALA A 816 15.22 50.55 12.08
C ALA A 816 14.17 49.60 11.49
N LEU A 817 14.58 48.38 11.12
CA LEU A 817 13.70 47.32 10.66
C LEU A 817 12.64 46.96 11.72
N ARG A 818 13.08 46.77 12.97
CA ARG A 818 12.20 46.46 14.10
C ARG A 818 11.17 47.56 14.31
N ASN A 819 11.58 48.82 14.28
CA ASN A 819 10.68 49.96 14.48
C ASN A 819 9.67 50.09 13.32
N ASP A 820 10.09 49.92 12.06
CA ASP A 820 9.19 49.93 10.91
C ASP A 820 8.17 48.77 10.97
N LEU A 821 8.60 47.57 11.34
CA LEU A 821 7.71 46.40 11.46
C LEU A 821 6.69 46.56 12.58
N LEU A 822 7.11 47.03 13.76
CA LEU A 822 6.21 47.25 14.89
C LEU A 822 5.24 48.41 14.64
N SER A 823 5.73 49.54 14.10
CA SER A 823 4.88 50.71 13.81
C SER A 823 3.87 50.47 12.69
N SER A 824 4.19 49.59 11.73
CA SER A 824 3.27 49.19 10.66
C SER A 824 2.08 48.35 11.15
N GLY A 825 2.14 47.81 12.38
CA GLY A 825 1.13 46.88 12.91
C GLY A 825 1.12 45.50 12.24
N LEU A 826 2.11 45.19 11.39
CA LEU A 826 2.24 43.88 10.72
C LEU A 826 2.77 42.79 11.67
N VAL A 827 3.42 43.19 12.76
CA VAL A 827 4.08 42.32 13.75
C VAL A 827 3.70 42.80 15.15
N GLU A 828 3.35 41.87 16.06
CA GLU A 828 3.04 42.18 17.47
C GLU A 828 4.31 42.34 18.32
N SER A 829 5.34 41.55 18.03
CA SER A 829 6.62 41.57 18.72
C SER A 829 7.73 40.97 17.87
N MET A 830 8.97 41.40 18.09
CA MET A 830 10.14 40.98 17.33
C MET A 830 11.35 40.88 18.25
N ALA A 831 12.17 39.86 18.04
CA ALA A 831 13.37 39.56 18.82
C ALA A 831 14.49 39.02 17.92
N SER A 832 15.73 39.10 18.39
CA SER A 832 16.88 38.43 17.79
C SER A 832 17.45 37.37 18.71
N SER A 833 18.02 36.32 18.13
CA SER A 833 18.73 35.27 18.86
C SER A 833 19.89 34.67 18.06
N THR A 834 20.89 34.12 18.75
CA THR A 834 22.01 33.39 18.12
C THR A 834 21.65 31.95 17.73
N SER A 835 20.48 31.46 18.13
CA SER A 835 19.95 30.16 17.70
C SER A 835 18.49 30.30 17.27
N PRO A 836 18.02 29.49 16.30
CA PRO A 836 16.60 29.38 15.97
C PRO A 836 15.76 28.94 17.18
N ALA A 837 14.46 29.20 17.13
CA ALA A 837 13.52 28.77 18.16
C ALA A 837 13.51 27.24 18.39
N THR A 838 13.86 26.47 17.37
CA THR A 838 13.81 25.01 17.40
C THR A 838 15.19 24.36 17.32
N GLN A 839 16.28 25.07 17.57
CA GLN A 839 17.63 24.50 17.58
C GLN A 839 18.51 25.22 18.60
N VAL A 840 19.63 24.59 18.98
CA VAL A 840 20.65 25.21 19.82
C VAL A 840 21.98 25.08 19.09
N TYR A 841 22.53 26.20 18.64
CA TYR A 841 23.77 26.20 17.84
C TYR A 841 25.04 26.13 18.67
N SER A 842 24.98 26.47 19.96
CA SER A 842 26.16 26.54 20.82
C SER A 842 25.92 25.91 22.18
N HIS A 843 26.91 25.15 22.62
CA HIS A 843 26.94 24.46 23.89
C HIS A 843 28.17 24.92 24.67
N PHE A 844 28.01 25.09 25.98
CA PHE A 844 29.03 25.61 26.89
C PHE A 844 29.16 24.71 28.10
N SER A 845 30.31 24.81 28.77
CA SER A 845 30.55 24.13 30.04
C SER A 845 30.24 25.07 31.20
N LEU A 846 29.37 24.62 32.09
CA LEU A 846 29.17 25.25 33.39
C LEU A 846 30.29 24.81 34.33
N GLU A 847 31.23 25.70 34.60
CA GLU A 847 32.46 25.40 35.36
C GLU A 847 32.27 25.54 36.87
N LYS A 848 31.49 26.54 37.31
CA LYS A 848 31.26 26.80 38.73
C LYS A 848 29.82 27.21 39.00
N TRP A 849 29.24 26.64 40.05
CA TRP A 849 27.96 27.05 40.60
C TRP A 849 27.96 26.82 42.12
N PRO A 850 27.06 27.48 42.88
CA PRO A 850 26.94 27.27 44.31
C PRO A 850 26.64 25.80 44.64
N GLY A 851 27.48 25.17 45.45
CA GLY A 851 27.32 23.77 45.87
C GLY A 851 28.04 22.72 45.00
N LYS A 852 28.80 23.13 43.97
CA LYS A 852 29.66 22.21 43.21
C LYS A 852 30.82 21.70 44.08
N ASN A 853 31.02 20.39 44.13
CA ASN A 853 32.14 19.78 44.84
C ASN A 853 33.45 19.85 44.04
N ALA A 854 34.59 19.88 44.74
CA ALA A 854 35.90 19.82 44.09
C ALA A 854 36.07 18.47 43.37
N GLY A 855 36.26 18.50 42.05
CA GLY A 855 36.36 17.30 41.20
C GLY A 855 35.04 16.86 40.55
N GLU A 856 33.93 17.53 40.84
CA GLU A 856 32.67 17.33 40.10
C GLU A 856 32.80 17.86 38.67
N GLU A 857 32.28 17.11 37.70
CA GLU A 857 32.42 17.45 36.27
C GLU A 857 31.62 18.70 35.90
N ASP A 858 32.06 19.36 34.83
CA ASP A 858 31.32 20.48 34.25
C ASP A 858 30.04 20.00 33.59
N VAL A 859 28.97 20.79 33.70
CA VAL A 859 27.69 20.48 33.08
C VAL A 859 27.64 21.12 31.70
N ASN A 860 27.44 20.31 30.67
CA ASN A 860 27.16 20.82 29.33
C ASN A 860 25.78 21.49 29.31
N ILE A 861 25.73 22.74 28.86
CA ILE A 861 24.52 23.57 28.79
C ILE A 861 24.40 24.21 27.41
N GLY A 862 23.18 24.27 26.88
CA GLY A 862 22.90 25.06 25.69
C GLY A 862 23.04 26.56 26.00
N GLY A 863 23.70 27.32 25.15
CA GLY A 863 23.83 28.77 25.31
C GLY A 863 23.17 29.51 24.16
N ILE A 864 22.30 30.45 24.49
CA ILE A 864 21.56 31.25 23.50
C ILE A 864 21.64 32.71 23.92
N TRP A 865 22.06 33.57 23.00
CA TRP A 865 22.11 35.00 23.24
C TRP A 865 20.89 35.60 22.59
N VAL A 866 20.18 36.42 23.36
CA VAL A 866 18.84 36.87 23.01
C VAL A 866 18.70 38.37 23.27
N SER A 867 17.83 39.02 22.49
CA SER A 867 17.39 40.39 22.76
C SER A 867 16.34 40.43 23.88
N ASP A 868 16.11 41.60 24.47
CA ASP A 868 15.11 41.82 25.54
C ASP A 868 13.72 41.24 25.26
N ASP A 869 13.22 41.38 24.02
CA ASP A 869 11.87 40.93 23.64
C ASP A 869 11.75 39.43 23.35
N TYR A 870 12.82 38.65 23.50
CA TYR A 870 12.85 37.25 23.09
C TYR A 870 11.80 36.40 23.81
N PHE A 871 11.78 36.41 25.14
CA PHE A 871 10.85 35.59 25.91
C PHE A 871 9.39 36.00 25.67
N LYS A 872 9.13 37.31 25.51
CA LYS A 872 7.80 37.84 25.15
C LYS A 872 7.38 37.37 23.75
N THR A 873 8.28 37.46 22.77
CA THR A 873 8.02 37.07 21.38
C THR A 873 7.79 35.57 21.24
N MET A 874 8.63 34.77 21.90
CA MET A 874 8.48 33.32 21.99
C MET A 874 7.24 32.90 22.79
N GLY A 875 6.72 33.77 23.67
CA GLY A 875 5.62 33.44 24.58
C GLY A 875 6.05 32.50 25.71
N MET A 876 7.29 32.62 26.17
CA MET A 876 7.85 31.86 27.29
C MET A 876 7.48 32.52 28.62
N THR A 877 7.23 31.70 29.63
CA THR A 877 6.84 32.17 30.97
C THR A 877 7.98 32.05 31.96
N PHE A 878 8.18 33.06 32.80
CA PHE A 878 9.12 33.02 33.92
C PHE A 878 8.54 32.20 35.08
N ALA A 879 9.34 31.29 35.62
CA ALA A 879 9.06 30.57 36.86
C ALA A 879 9.51 31.40 38.08
N ALA A 880 10.61 32.16 37.95
CA ALA A 880 11.12 33.05 39.00
C ALA A 880 11.95 34.19 38.39
N GLY A 881 12.12 35.29 39.14
CA GLY A 881 12.92 36.46 38.71
C GLY A 881 12.25 37.29 37.63
N HIS A 882 13.06 37.96 36.79
CA HIS A 882 12.56 38.87 35.76
C HIS A 882 13.37 38.79 34.45
N ASN A 883 12.86 39.44 33.41
CA ASN A 883 13.53 39.58 32.12
C ASN A 883 14.65 40.64 32.17
N PHE A 884 15.46 40.75 31.12
CA PHE A 884 16.42 41.84 30.93
C PHE A 884 15.72 43.22 30.94
N MET A 885 16.41 44.24 31.43
CA MET A 885 15.87 45.58 31.68
C MET A 885 16.03 46.54 30.49
N GLY A 886 16.50 46.09 29.33
CA GLY A 886 16.56 46.89 28.10
C GLY A 886 17.85 47.68 27.88
N ASP A 887 18.78 47.69 28.84
CA ASP A 887 20.12 48.29 28.65
C ASP A 887 21.17 47.18 28.59
N TRP A 888 21.66 46.92 27.38
CA TRP A 888 22.60 45.83 27.13
C TRP A 888 23.90 45.94 27.94
N LYS A 889 24.35 47.15 28.26
CA LYS A 889 25.58 47.35 29.06
C LYS A 889 25.36 46.98 30.52
N SER A 890 24.15 47.25 31.02
CA SER A 890 23.76 46.94 32.39
C SER A 890 23.53 45.44 32.60
N ASP A 891 23.06 44.74 31.57
CA ASP A 891 22.72 43.32 31.61
C ASP A 891 23.80 42.38 31.04
N SER A 892 24.97 42.88 30.66
CA SER A 892 26.02 42.06 30.00
C SER A 892 26.58 40.93 30.87
N LEU A 893 26.44 41.03 32.20
CA LEU A 893 26.84 40.00 33.17
C LEU A 893 25.64 39.25 33.77
N ASN A 894 24.44 39.51 33.29
CA ASN A 894 23.22 38.86 33.74
C ASN A 894 22.81 37.76 32.77
N VAL A 895 22.30 36.66 33.30
CA VAL A 895 21.81 35.53 32.54
C VAL A 895 20.48 35.04 33.08
N ILE A 896 19.70 34.42 32.19
CA ILE A 896 18.45 33.72 32.51
C ILE A 896 18.67 32.24 32.27
N VAL A 897 18.10 31.36 33.08
CA VAL A 897 18.28 29.90 32.97
C VAL A 897 16.93 29.19 32.86
N ASN A 898 16.88 27.94 32.41
CA ASN A 898 15.65 27.15 32.43
C ASN A 898 15.52 26.26 33.69
N GLU A 899 14.31 25.76 33.94
CA GLU A 899 14.03 24.84 35.07
C GLU A 899 14.90 23.56 35.00
N ALA A 900 15.17 23.04 33.80
CA ALA A 900 16.02 21.87 33.58
C ALA A 900 17.45 22.11 34.09
N MET A 901 18.02 23.30 33.87
CA MET A 901 19.33 23.66 34.40
C MET A 901 19.31 23.71 35.92
N VAL A 902 18.34 24.42 36.52
CA VAL A 902 18.21 24.54 37.99
C VAL A 902 18.08 23.17 38.66
N LYS A 903 17.25 22.28 38.09
CA LYS A 903 17.09 20.89 38.56
C LYS A 903 18.37 20.09 38.39
N ARG A 904 19.09 20.26 37.28
CA ARG A 904 20.32 19.50 36.98
C ARG A 904 21.43 19.77 37.99
N ILE A 905 21.58 21.02 38.41
CA ILE A 905 22.62 21.42 39.37
C ILE A 905 22.13 21.52 40.82
N GLY A 906 20.87 21.16 41.08
CA GLY A 906 20.31 21.08 42.42
C GLY A 906 20.18 22.44 43.15
N LEU A 907 20.07 23.55 42.41
CA LEU A 907 19.91 24.88 43.00
C LEU A 907 18.50 25.05 43.58
N LYS A 908 18.40 25.39 44.87
CA LYS A 908 17.12 25.68 45.53
C LYS A 908 16.63 27.11 45.27
N ASP A 909 17.52 28.08 45.45
CA ASP A 909 17.24 29.52 45.24
C ASP A 909 18.15 30.07 44.13
N PRO A 910 17.77 29.90 42.85
CA PRO A 910 18.65 30.18 41.72
C PRO A 910 18.83 31.68 41.43
N VAL A 911 17.85 32.53 41.75
CA VAL A 911 17.92 33.97 41.45
C VAL A 911 18.96 34.66 42.35
N ASN A 912 19.72 35.58 41.77
CA ASN A 912 20.88 36.27 42.33
C ASN A 912 22.14 35.42 42.59
N GLN A 913 22.13 34.14 42.19
CA GLN A 913 23.32 33.31 42.29
C GLN A 913 24.34 33.64 41.20
N ILE A 914 25.63 33.46 41.52
CA ILE A 914 26.73 33.65 40.58
C ILE A 914 27.18 32.29 40.06
N ILE A 915 27.25 32.17 38.74
CA ILE A 915 27.75 30.99 38.05
C ILE A 915 28.92 31.37 37.14
N LYS A 916 29.78 30.41 36.81
CA LYS A 916 30.84 30.58 35.81
C LYS A 916 30.61 29.62 34.66
N VAL A 917 30.49 30.20 33.47
CA VAL A 917 30.41 29.46 32.20
C VAL A 917 31.77 29.63 31.49
N ASN A 918 32.22 28.64 30.73
CA ASN A 918 33.52 28.66 30.04
C ASN A 918 33.64 29.69 28.91
N PHE A 919 32.64 30.55 28.71
CA PHE A 919 32.68 31.66 27.77
C PHE A 919 32.94 32.99 28.51
N GLY A 920 33.98 33.72 28.09
CA GLY A 920 34.28 35.07 28.60
C GLY A 920 35.03 35.15 29.93
N ASN A 921 35.40 34.01 30.53
CA ASN A 921 36.15 33.88 31.81
C ASN A 921 35.59 34.71 33.00
N THR A 922 34.38 35.26 32.86
CA THR A 922 33.78 36.22 33.79
C THR A 922 32.58 35.57 34.46
N PRO A 923 32.46 35.63 35.80
CA PRO A 923 31.28 35.14 36.50
C PRO A 923 30.03 35.92 36.07
N VAL A 924 28.92 35.22 35.87
CA VAL A 924 27.62 35.79 35.48
C VAL A 924 26.57 35.53 36.55
N LYS A 925 25.60 36.44 36.66
CA LYS A 925 24.55 36.42 37.67
C LYS A 925 23.23 35.93 37.09
N ILE A 926 22.58 34.97 37.75
CA ILE A 926 21.25 34.51 37.37
C ILE A 926 20.20 35.55 37.83
N ILE A 927 19.47 36.15 36.89
CA ILE A 927 18.40 37.13 37.20
C ILE A 927 16.98 36.59 37.02
N GLY A 928 16.84 35.46 36.32
CA GLY A 928 15.55 34.85 36.04
C GLY A 928 15.64 33.37 35.72
N VAL A 929 14.53 32.68 35.96
CA VAL A 929 14.32 31.29 35.58
C VAL A 929 13.08 31.20 34.70
N VAL A 930 13.21 30.63 33.51
CA VAL A 930 12.11 30.38 32.58
C VAL A 930 11.67 28.93 32.62
N LYS A 931 10.40 28.67 32.31
CA LYS A 931 9.90 27.30 32.15
C LYS A 931 10.62 26.58 31.00
N ASP A 932 10.68 25.26 31.12
CA ASP A 932 11.31 24.38 30.14
C ASP A 932 10.69 24.52 28.75
N ALA A 933 11.53 24.69 27.73
CA ALA A 933 11.15 24.80 26.32
C ALA A 933 11.81 23.72 25.46
N LEU A 934 11.04 23.06 24.60
CA LEU A 934 11.49 22.01 23.68
C LEU A 934 12.10 22.60 22.42
N MET A 935 13.38 22.98 22.54
CA MET A 935 14.13 23.54 21.42
C MET A 935 14.65 22.42 20.51
N GLU A 936 15.39 21.43 21.02
CA GLU A 936 16.09 20.43 20.19
C GLU A 936 15.22 19.24 19.73
N SER A 937 15.21 18.12 20.44
CA SER A 937 14.44 16.94 20.04
C SER A 937 13.13 16.86 20.83
N PRO A 938 11.99 16.60 20.16
CA PRO A 938 10.71 16.41 20.86
C PRO A 938 10.67 15.09 21.66
N TYR A 939 11.64 14.19 21.42
CA TYR A 939 11.70 12.86 22.04
C TYR A 939 12.63 12.79 23.26
N THR A 940 13.51 13.78 23.45
CA THR A 940 14.46 13.82 24.56
C THR A 940 13.92 14.66 25.73
N PRO A 941 14.51 14.50 26.93
CA PRO A 941 14.35 15.47 28.00
C PRO A 941 14.77 16.87 27.55
N VAL A 942 14.23 17.90 28.22
CA VAL A 942 14.63 19.30 27.96
C VAL A 942 16.08 19.48 28.40
N ALA A 943 16.93 20.01 27.51
CA ALA A 943 18.32 20.28 27.80
C ALA A 943 18.46 21.47 28.76
N PRO A 944 19.40 21.45 29.72
CA PRO A 944 19.81 22.62 30.47
C PRO A 944 20.24 23.76 29.54
N ALA A 945 19.73 24.97 29.76
CA ALA A 945 20.03 26.12 28.92
C ALA A 945 20.28 27.40 29.72
N VAL A 946 21.21 28.21 29.21
CA VAL A 946 21.50 29.57 29.67
C VAL A 946 21.23 30.56 28.54
N PHE A 947 20.56 31.65 28.89
CA PHE A 947 20.20 32.74 28.00
C PHE A 947 21.01 33.98 28.41
N GLY A 948 21.92 34.40 27.55
CA GLY A 948 22.70 35.63 27.71
C GLY A 948 22.04 36.80 26.97
N HIS A 949 22.33 38.03 27.39
CA HIS A 949 21.83 39.20 26.69
C HIS A 949 22.75 39.59 25.52
N ASN A 950 22.20 39.72 24.31
CA ASN A 950 22.89 40.31 23.16
C ASN A 950 21.87 40.98 22.23
N PRO A 951 22.05 42.27 21.89
CA PRO A 951 21.15 42.96 20.98
C PRO A 951 21.18 42.41 19.53
N TYR A 952 22.21 41.66 19.14
CA TYR A 952 22.36 41.15 17.77
C TYR A 952 22.58 39.62 17.75
N GLY A 953 21.79 38.93 16.94
CA GLY A 953 21.85 37.48 16.76
C GLY A 953 21.86 37.08 15.29
N PHE A 954 21.89 35.77 15.03
CA PHE A 954 21.87 35.20 13.67
C PHE A 954 20.46 34.98 13.13
N VAL A 955 19.45 35.07 13.99
CA VAL A 955 18.04 34.82 13.64
C VAL A 955 17.18 35.95 14.16
N ILE A 956 16.29 36.44 13.30
CA ILE A 956 15.19 37.35 13.66
C ILE A 956 13.93 36.51 13.83
N THR A 957 13.29 36.61 14.98
CA THR A 957 11.99 35.99 15.25
C THR A 957 10.92 37.06 15.44
N TYR A 958 9.77 36.93 14.80
CA TYR A 958 8.66 37.88 14.91
C TYR A 958 7.31 37.17 14.94
N ARG A 959 6.36 37.77 15.67
CA ARG A 959 5.00 37.24 15.85
C ARG A 959 4.01 38.01 15.00
N LEU A 960 3.24 37.29 14.18
CA LEU A 960 2.16 37.90 13.40
C LEU A 960 0.89 38.06 14.25
N PRO A 961 0.12 39.15 14.06
CA PRO A 961 -1.14 39.35 14.75
C PRO A 961 -2.16 38.24 14.50
N LYS A 962 -3.06 37.95 15.45
CA LYS A 962 -4.05 36.87 15.31
C LYS A 962 -5.15 37.10 14.27
N ASN A 963 -5.47 38.36 13.95
CA ASN A 963 -6.62 38.72 13.11
C ASN A 963 -6.24 39.16 11.68
N VAL A 964 -5.03 38.86 11.23
CA VAL A 964 -4.56 39.21 9.87
C VAL A 964 -4.44 37.99 8.97
N ASP A 965 -4.63 38.22 7.67
CA ASP A 965 -4.31 37.24 6.63
C ASP A 965 -2.79 37.05 6.57
N THR A 966 -2.34 35.83 6.85
CA THR A 966 -0.93 35.48 6.93
C THR A 966 -0.18 35.76 5.63
N HIS A 967 -0.79 35.42 4.48
CA HIS A 967 -0.13 35.56 3.18
C HIS A 967 0.08 37.03 2.81
N VAL A 968 -0.97 37.84 2.96
CA VAL A 968 -0.90 39.29 2.70
C VAL A 968 0.09 39.98 3.64
N THR A 969 0.14 39.55 4.91
CA THR A 969 1.04 40.13 5.91
C THR A 969 2.50 39.84 5.57
N ILE A 970 2.82 38.59 5.24
CA ILE A 970 4.17 38.18 4.84
C ILE A 970 4.64 38.90 3.57
N GLU A 971 3.77 39.11 2.59
CA GLU A 971 4.13 39.88 1.38
C GLU A 971 4.51 41.34 1.73
N LYS A 972 3.75 41.97 2.62
CA LYS A 972 4.05 43.34 3.09
C LYS A 972 5.33 43.38 3.92
N ILE A 973 5.54 42.42 4.81
CA ILE A 973 6.77 42.27 5.58
C ILE A 973 7.96 42.13 4.63
N GLY A 974 7.83 41.32 3.57
CA GLY A 974 8.87 41.14 2.56
C GLY A 974 9.31 42.45 1.89
N LYS A 975 8.38 43.39 1.63
CA LYS A 975 8.71 44.71 1.09
C LYS A 975 9.52 45.56 2.07
N ILE A 976 9.23 45.47 3.37
CA ILE A 976 10.00 46.15 4.41
C ILE A 976 11.39 45.53 4.56
N PHE A 977 11.50 44.20 4.56
CA PHE A 977 12.80 43.53 4.56
C PHE A 977 13.63 43.90 3.32
N GLN A 978 13.03 44.00 2.14
CA GLN A 978 13.72 44.43 0.92
C GLN A 978 14.22 45.88 0.97
N LYS A 979 13.55 46.77 1.70
CA LYS A 979 14.02 48.15 1.92
C LYS A 979 15.37 48.18 2.65
N TYR A 980 15.55 47.32 3.65
CA TYR A 980 16.74 47.27 4.49
C TYR A 980 17.78 46.24 4.03
N ASN A 981 17.40 45.33 3.13
CA ASN A 981 18.28 44.31 2.60
C ASN A 981 18.01 44.02 1.10
N PRO A 982 18.19 45.00 0.20
CA PRO A 982 17.81 44.89 -1.21
C PRO A 982 18.67 43.89 -1.99
N ALA A 983 19.83 43.53 -1.46
CA ALA A 983 20.73 42.56 -2.07
C ALA A 983 20.27 41.10 -1.89
N PHE A 984 19.36 40.82 -0.94
CA PHE A 984 18.99 39.48 -0.52
C PHE A 984 17.48 39.22 -0.73
N PRO A 985 17.08 38.01 -1.16
CA PRO A 985 15.66 37.65 -1.21
C PRO A 985 15.12 37.48 0.21
N TYR A 986 13.90 37.98 0.46
CA TYR A 986 13.24 37.75 1.74
C TYR A 986 12.85 36.27 1.87
N GLN A 987 13.44 35.60 2.86
CA GLN A 987 13.13 34.23 3.24
C GLN A 987 12.58 34.18 4.65
N TYR A 988 11.62 33.30 4.87
CA TYR A 988 10.99 33.12 6.16
C TYR A 988 10.63 31.65 6.36
N LYS A 989 10.57 31.24 7.62
CA LYS A 989 10.13 29.92 8.04
C LYS A 989 9.13 30.08 9.18
N PHE A 990 8.01 29.38 9.10
CA PHE A 990 7.11 29.29 10.24
C PHE A 990 7.67 28.26 11.25
N ILE A 991 7.66 28.62 12.53
CA ILE A 991 8.22 27.79 13.59
C ILE A 991 7.38 26.53 13.84
N ASP A 992 6.06 26.60 13.65
CA ASP A 992 5.19 25.41 13.72
C ASP A 992 5.49 24.42 12.59
N GLU A 993 5.74 24.90 11.37
CA GLU A 993 6.16 24.08 10.23
C GLU A 993 7.54 23.45 10.44
N GLU A 994 8.52 24.24 10.92
CA GLU A 994 9.85 23.74 11.24
C GLU A 994 9.80 22.69 12.37
N TYR A 995 9.04 22.95 13.43
CA TYR A 995 8.84 21.99 14.51
C TYR A 995 8.13 20.72 14.02
N ALA A 996 7.10 20.86 13.18
CA ALA A 996 6.40 19.73 12.57
C ALA A 996 7.32 18.87 11.68
N SER A 997 8.33 19.48 11.04
CA SER A 997 9.28 18.77 10.19
C SER A 997 10.13 17.74 10.95
N LYS A 998 10.31 17.92 12.27
CA LYS A 998 11.00 16.96 13.15
C LYS A 998 10.28 15.62 13.29
N PHE A 999 9.00 15.56 12.89
CA PHE A 999 8.18 14.36 12.88
C PHE A 999 8.06 13.73 11.49
N ASN A 1000 8.74 14.26 10.47
CA ASN A 1000 8.56 13.80 9.09
C ASN A 1000 8.89 12.32 8.93
N LEU A 1001 9.92 11.85 9.63
CA LEU A 1001 10.31 10.44 9.62
C LEU A 1001 9.20 9.58 10.21
N GLU A 1002 8.71 9.87 11.41
CA GLU A 1002 7.66 9.08 12.05
C GLU A 1002 6.32 9.17 11.30
N VAL A 1003 5.99 10.34 10.74
CA VAL A 1003 4.82 10.51 9.87
C VAL A 1003 4.96 9.65 8.61
N LEU A 1004 6.14 9.60 8.00
CA LEU A 1004 6.42 8.70 6.89
C LEU A 1004 6.25 7.24 7.32
N LEU A 1005 6.74 6.86 8.51
CA LEU A 1005 6.59 5.52 9.05
C LEU A 1005 5.13 5.13 9.23
N GLY A 1006 4.35 5.99 9.88
CA GLY A 1006 2.92 5.77 10.10
C GLY A 1006 2.15 5.64 8.79
N LYS A 1007 2.45 6.48 7.79
CA LYS A 1007 1.83 6.41 6.46
C LYS A 1007 2.15 5.10 5.74
N LEU A 1008 3.43 4.69 5.73
CA LEU A 1008 3.86 3.44 5.11
C LEU A 1008 3.25 2.22 5.81
N ALA A 1009 3.28 2.18 7.14
CA ALA A 1009 2.65 1.12 7.94
C ALA A 1009 1.15 1.00 7.64
N GLY A 1010 0.43 2.11 7.58
CA GLY A 1010 -1.00 2.13 7.25
C GLY A 1010 -1.31 1.61 5.85
N VAL A 1011 -0.52 1.99 4.83
CA VAL A 1011 -0.68 1.48 3.46
C VAL A 1011 -0.43 -0.03 3.41
N PHE A 1012 0.61 -0.53 4.09
CA PHE A 1012 0.93 -1.95 4.11
C PHE A 1012 -0.09 -2.77 4.91
N ALA A 1013 -0.61 -2.24 6.02
CA ALA A 1013 -1.71 -2.85 6.76
C ALA A 1013 -2.96 -2.97 5.87
N ALA A 1014 -3.34 -1.90 5.16
CA ALA A 1014 -4.47 -1.92 4.24
C ALA A 1014 -4.30 -2.96 3.12
N LEU A 1015 -3.10 -3.10 2.57
CA LEU A 1015 -2.78 -4.10 1.54
C LEU A 1015 -2.73 -5.53 2.09
N ALA A 1016 -2.22 -5.74 3.30
CA ALA A 1016 -2.25 -7.04 3.96
C ALA A 1016 -3.69 -7.50 4.22
N ILE A 1017 -4.54 -6.59 4.72
CA ILE A 1017 -5.98 -6.81 4.87
C ILE A 1017 -6.61 -7.11 3.50
N PHE A 1018 -6.23 -6.37 2.45
CA PHE A 1018 -6.73 -6.55 1.09
C PHE A 1018 -6.53 -7.96 0.58
N ILE A 1019 -5.28 -8.42 0.64
CA ILE A 1019 -4.88 -9.75 0.19
C ILE A 1019 -5.57 -10.81 1.06
N SER A 1020 -5.67 -10.57 2.36
CA SER A 1020 -6.34 -11.48 3.29
C SER A 1020 -7.82 -11.68 2.99
N CYS A 1021 -8.54 -10.60 2.68
CA CYS A 1021 -9.96 -10.65 2.34
C CYS A 1021 -10.21 -11.39 1.03
N LEU A 1022 -9.37 -11.18 0.00
CA LEU A 1022 -9.47 -11.94 -1.26
C LEU A 1022 -9.38 -13.45 -1.03
N GLY A 1023 -8.46 -13.87 -0.15
CA GLY A 1023 -8.31 -15.28 0.20
C GLY A 1023 -9.48 -15.85 0.96
N LEU A 1024 -9.94 -15.11 1.97
CA LEU A 1024 -11.10 -15.49 2.76
C LEU A 1024 -12.36 -15.62 1.88
N PHE A 1025 -12.56 -14.66 0.97
CA PHE A 1025 -13.66 -14.69 0.02
C PHE A 1025 -13.63 -15.93 -0.88
N GLY A 1026 -12.47 -16.25 -1.45
CA GLY A 1026 -12.33 -17.42 -2.30
C GLY A 1026 -12.50 -18.74 -1.52
N LEU A 1027 -12.06 -18.78 -0.26
CA LEU A 1027 -12.28 -19.93 0.62
C LEU A 1027 -13.76 -20.08 1.00
N ALA A 1028 -14.41 -18.99 1.40
CA ALA A 1028 -15.83 -18.97 1.76
C ALA A 1028 -16.72 -19.37 0.57
N ALA A 1029 -16.39 -18.89 -0.63
CA ALA A 1029 -17.07 -19.30 -1.86
C ALA A 1029 -16.96 -20.81 -2.11
N TYR A 1030 -15.78 -21.40 -1.85
CA TYR A 1030 -15.56 -22.84 -1.99
C TYR A 1030 -16.30 -23.65 -0.91
N VAL A 1031 -16.25 -23.23 0.36
CA VAL A 1031 -16.96 -23.92 1.46
C VAL A 1031 -18.47 -23.87 1.23
N ALA A 1032 -18.99 -22.74 0.75
CA ALA A 1032 -20.38 -22.61 0.37
C ALA A 1032 -20.75 -23.56 -0.79
N GLU A 1033 -19.88 -23.71 -1.79
CA GLU A 1033 -20.07 -24.67 -2.89
C GLU A 1033 -20.07 -26.12 -2.38
N GLN A 1034 -19.13 -26.48 -1.49
CA GLN A 1034 -18.99 -27.82 -0.94
C GLN A 1034 -20.17 -28.23 -0.04
N ARG A 1035 -20.68 -27.29 0.77
CA ARG A 1035 -21.81 -27.52 1.68
C ARG A 1035 -23.18 -27.24 1.03
N THR A 1036 -23.26 -27.08 -0.30
CA THR A 1036 -24.54 -26.76 -0.99
C THR A 1036 -25.65 -27.78 -0.70
N LYS A 1037 -25.33 -29.09 -0.71
CA LYS A 1037 -26.31 -30.16 -0.39
C LYS A 1037 -26.74 -30.11 1.08
N GLU A 1038 -25.79 -29.97 1.99
CA GLU A 1038 -26.06 -29.86 3.43
C GLU A 1038 -26.94 -28.64 3.74
N ILE A 1039 -26.63 -27.49 3.14
CA ILE A 1039 -27.43 -26.26 3.26
C ILE A 1039 -28.83 -26.47 2.69
N GLY A 1040 -28.95 -27.12 1.53
CA GLY A 1040 -30.23 -27.46 0.91
C GLY A 1040 -31.11 -28.33 1.80
N ILE A 1041 -30.55 -29.41 2.36
CA ILE A 1041 -31.25 -30.31 3.30
C ILE A 1041 -31.68 -29.54 4.55
N ARG A 1042 -30.77 -28.81 5.20
CA ARG A 1042 -31.08 -28.01 6.39
C ARG A 1042 -32.18 -26.96 6.11
N LYS A 1043 -32.18 -26.35 4.93
CA LYS A 1043 -33.23 -25.41 4.53
C LYS A 1043 -34.59 -26.06 4.35
N VAL A 1044 -34.64 -27.26 3.75
CA VAL A 1044 -35.88 -28.04 3.64
C VAL A 1044 -36.38 -28.45 5.01
N LEU A 1045 -35.47 -28.70 5.96
CA LEU A 1045 -35.77 -28.97 7.37
C LEU A 1045 -36.08 -27.71 8.21
N GLY A 1046 -36.23 -26.53 7.59
CA GLY A 1046 -36.66 -25.30 8.28
C GLY A 1046 -35.55 -24.41 8.85
N ALA A 1047 -34.27 -24.65 8.53
CA ALA A 1047 -33.19 -23.80 9.01
C ALA A 1047 -33.30 -22.36 8.49
N SER A 1048 -33.17 -21.38 9.39
CA SER A 1048 -33.24 -19.96 9.04
C SER A 1048 -31.99 -19.50 8.27
N ILE A 1049 -32.11 -18.39 7.52
CA ILE A 1049 -30.97 -17.78 6.82
C ILE A 1049 -29.84 -17.43 7.81
N ALA A 1050 -30.19 -16.97 9.01
CA ALA A 1050 -29.24 -16.65 10.06
C ALA A 1050 -28.49 -17.89 10.58
N GLN A 1051 -29.17 -19.03 10.74
CA GLN A 1051 -28.52 -20.28 11.16
C GLN A 1051 -27.53 -20.79 10.10
N VAL A 1052 -27.87 -20.71 8.81
CA VAL A 1052 -26.97 -21.06 7.71
C VAL A 1052 -25.77 -20.11 7.64
N TRP A 1053 -26.03 -18.80 7.83
CA TRP A 1053 -24.98 -17.79 7.87
C TRP A 1053 -24.00 -18.02 9.03
N LEU A 1054 -24.51 -18.30 10.23
CA LEU A 1054 -23.71 -18.55 11.42
C LEU A 1054 -22.89 -19.84 11.29
N LEU A 1055 -23.47 -20.89 10.70
CA LEU A 1055 -22.76 -22.14 10.40
C LEU A 1055 -21.52 -21.92 9.51
N LEU A 1056 -21.67 -21.11 8.46
CA LEU A 1056 -20.58 -20.84 7.51
C LEU A 1056 -19.56 -19.84 8.07
N SER A 1057 -19.99 -18.91 8.92
CA SER A 1057 -19.13 -17.85 9.47
C SER A 1057 -18.33 -18.32 10.69
N ARG A 1058 -18.88 -19.23 11.51
CA ARG A 1058 -18.26 -19.72 12.76
C ARG A 1058 -16.85 -20.27 12.53
N ASP A 1059 -16.65 -21.04 11.46
CA ASP A 1059 -15.35 -21.66 11.15
C ASP A 1059 -14.25 -20.61 10.93
N PHE A 1060 -14.59 -19.42 10.45
CA PHE A 1060 -13.64 -18.33 10.20
C PHE A 1060 -13.49 -17.39 11.40
N VAL A 1061 -14.59 -17.08 12.09
CA VAL A 1061 -14.58 -16.26 13.31
C VAL A 1061 -13.64 -16.87 14.36
N VAL A 1062 -13.71 -18.19 14.56
CA VAL A 1062 -12.82 -18.88 15.51
C VAL A 1062 -11.34 -18.75 15.10
N LEU A 1063 -11.03 -18.84 13.80
CA LEU A 1063 -9.65 -18.67 13.33
C LEU A 1063 -9.14 -17.26 13.56
N VAL A 1064 -9.96 -16.24 13.31
CA VAL A 1064 -9.62 -14.84 13.53
C VAL A 1064 -9.43 -14.54 15.02
N LEU A 1065 -10.26 -15.12 15.90
CA LEU A 1065 -10.08 -15.00 17.35
C LEU A 1065 -8.75 -15.61 17.81
N ILE A 1066 -8.40 -16.80 17.32
CA ILE A 1066 -7.10 -17.43 17.61
C ILE A 1066 -5.96 -16.55 17.09
N SER A 1067 -6.09 -15.98 15.89
CA SER A 1067 -5.10 -15.02 15.36
C SER A 1067 -4.94 -13.79 16.23
N CYS A 1068 -6.03 -13.23 16.76
CA CYS A 1068 -5.97 -12.07 17.67
C CYS A 1068 -5.25 -12.43 18.98
N LEU A 1069 -5.51 -13.62 19.53
CA LEU A 1069 -4.85 -14.12 20.74
C LEU A 1069 -3.33 -14.32 20.55
N ILE A 1070 -2.90 -14.72 19.35
CA ILE A 1070 -1.47 -14.87 19.03
C ILE A 1070 -0.83 -13.53 18.66
N ALA A 1071 -1.52 -12.69 17.89
CA ALA A 1071 -1.01 -11.41 17.41
C ALA A 1071 -0.77 -10.42 18.55
N SER A 1072 -1.64 -10.41 19.56
CA SER A 1072 -1.56 -9.46 20.68
C SER A 1072 -0.24 -9.54 21.45
N PRO A 1073 0.16 -10.68 22.04
CA PRO A 1073 1.43 -10.77 22.77
C PRO A 1073 2.65 -10.61 21.86
N LEU A 1074 2.59 -11.12 20.63
CA LEU A 1074 3.69 -10.98 19.68
C LEU A 1074 3.95 -9.51 19.35
N THR A 1075 2.87 -8.76 19.07
CA THR A 1075 2.97 -7.35 18.69
C THR A 1075 3.34 -6.49 19.89
N LEU A 1076 2.83 -6.81 21.07
CA LEU A 1076 3.20 -6.15 22.32
C LEU A 1076 4.71 -6.26 22.56
N TYR A 1077 5.30 -7.46 22.45
CA TYR A 1077 6.74 -7.67 22.64
C TYR A 1077 7.60 -6.80 21.72
N PHE A 1078 7.30 -6.77 20.42
CA PHE A 1078 8.08 -5.97 19.46
C PHE A 1078 7.89 -4.46 19.63
N LEU A 1079 6.66 -4.02 19.94
CA LEU A 1079 6.36 -2.59 20.06
C LEU A 1079 6.78 -2.01 21.40
N GLU A 1080 6.77 -2.79 22.48
CA GLU A 1080 7.30 -2.37 23.76
C GLU A 1080 8.79 -2.07 23.65
N HIS A 1081 9.56 -2.97 23.03
CA HIS A 1081 10.98 -2.73 22.77
C HIS A 1081 11.25 -1.56 21.82
N TRP A 1082 10.34 -1.28 20.88
CA TRP A 1082 10.41 -0.09 20.04
C TRP A 1082 10.10 1.19 20.84
N LEU A 1083 9.07 1.17 21.70
CA LEU A 1083 8.69 2.28 22.56
C LEU A 1083 9.72 2.58 23.65
N GLU A 1084 10.48 1.59 24.08
CA GLU A 1084 11.58 1.74 25.04
C GLU A 1084 12.66 2.73 24.56
N LYS A 1085 12.81 2.90 23.24
CA LYS A 1085 13.75 3.86 22.65
C LYS A 1085 13.33 5.32 22.86
N TYR A 1086 12.09 5.58 23.29
CA TYR A 1086 11.57 6.92 23.53
C TYR A 1086 11.46 7.20 25.04
N ALA A 1087 12.04 8.32 25.50
CA ALA A 1087 11.91 8.76 26.89
C ALA A 1087 10.47 9.22 27.21
N TYR A 1088 9.82 9.87 26.23
CA TYR A 1088 8.42 10.27 26.30
C TYR A 1088 7.58 9.33 25.42
N ARG A 1089 6.88 8.37 26.05
CA ARG A 1089 6.21 7.27 25.35
C ARG A 1089 4.80 7.00 25.85
N VAL A 1090 3.95 6.51 24.96
CA VAL A 1090 2.61 6.01 25.32
C VAL A 1090 2.68 4.69 26.09
N SER A 1091 1.79 4.52 27.06
CA SER A 1091 1.52 3.20 27.66
C SER A 1091 0.55 2.43 26.76
N ILE A 1092 0.91 1.21 26.34
CA ILE A 1092 0.04 0.39 25.48
C ILE A 1092 -1.17 -0.09 26.30
N GLY A 1093 -2.33 0.52 26.06
CA GLY A 1093 -3.59 0.11 26.70
C GLY A 1093 -4.23 -1.11 26.02
N LEU A 1094 -4.97 -1.92 26.79
CA LEU A 1094 -5.72 -3.09 26.27
C LEU A 1094 -6.72 -2.73 25.16
N GLY A 1095 -7.22 -1.48 25.14
CA GLY A 1095 -8.20 -1.01 24.17
C GLY A 1095 -7.74 -1.15 22.72
N VAL A 1096 -6.44 -0.98 22.43
CA VAL A 1096 -5.92 -1.08 21.04
C VAL A 1096 -6.08 -2.49 20.48
N PHE A 1097 -5.82 -3.51 21.30
CA PHE A 1097 -5.97 -4.91 20.92
C PHE A 1097 -7.44 -5.27 20.68
N ILE A 1098 -8.33 -4.77 21.53
CA ILE A 1098 -9.78 -5.00 21.41
C ILE A 1098 -10.31 -4.34 20.14
N VAL A 1099 -10.01 -3.05 19.90
CA VAL A 1099 -10.45 -2.32 18.70
C VAL A 1099 -9.91 -2.97 17.43
N SER A 1100 -8.63 -3.36 17.41
CA SER A 1100 -8.03 -4.04 16.25
C SER A 1100 -8.64 -5.41 15.99
N GLY A 1101 -8.94 -6.17 17.05
CA GLY A 1101 -9.62 -7.47 16.95
C GLY A 1101 -11.05 -7.34 16.44
N ILE A 1102 -11.81 -6.36 16.95
CA ILE A 1102 -13.17 -6.05 16.47
C ILE A 1102 -13.12 -5.65 14.99
N ALA A 1103 -12.19 -4.77 14.60
CA ALA A 1103 -12.03 -4.36 13.20
C ALA A 1103 -11.76 -5.58 12.29
N ALA A 1104 -10.83 -6.46 12.69
CA ALA A 1104 -10.53 -7.68 11.94
C ALA A 1104 -11.74 -8.62 11.83
N LEU A 1105 -12.53 -8.77 12.90
CA LEU A 1105 -13.75 -9.56 12.91
C LEU A 1105 -14.83 -8.97 12.00
N VAL A 1106 -15.06 -7.66 12.05
CA VAL A 1106 -16.03 -6.97 11.20
C VAL A 1106 -15.65 -7.16 9.73
N ILE A 1107 -14.39 -6.93 9.36
CA ILE A 1107 -13.90 -7.13 7.99
C ILE A 1107 -14.10 -8.58 7.53
N THR A 1108 -13.77 -9.53 8.39
CA THR A 1108 -13.95 -10.98 8.12
C THR A 1108 -15.42 -11.32 7.88
N LEU A 1109 -16.30 -10.87 8.78
CA LEU A 1109 -17.73 -11.11 8.68
C LEU A 1109 -18.33 -10.48 7.42
N LEU A 1110 -17.97 -9.23 7.09
CA LEU A 1110 -18.43 -8.57 5.86
C LEU A 1110 -18.01 -9.34 4.61
N THR A 1111 -16.76 -9.82 4.58
CA THR A 1111 -16.20 -10.58 3.45
C THR A 1111 -16.91 -11.92 3.24
N ILE A 1112 -17.23 -12.65 4.32
CA ILE A 1112 -17.90 -13.96 4.25
C ILE A 1112 -19.40 -13.82 4.02
N SER A 1113 -20.03 -12.81 4.63
CA SER A 1113 -21.49 -12.63 4.66
C SER A 1113 -22.10 -12.64 3.27
N PHE A 1114 -21.44 -12.04 2.28
CA PHE A 1114 -21.92 -12.04 0.91
C PHE A 1114 -22.12 -13.45 0.34
N GLN A 1115 -21.14 -14.35 0.53
CA GLN A 1115 -21.24 -15.73 0.03
C GLN A 1115 -22.19 -16.57 0.88
N ALA A 1116 -22.15 -16.38 2.20
CA ALA A 1116 -23.01 -17.09 3.13
C ALA A 1116 -24.49 -16.77 2.91
N ILE A 1117 -24.84 -15.49 2.75
CA ILE A 1117 -26.20 -15.03 2.45
C ILE A 1117 -26.64 -15.51 1.07
N LYS A 1118 -25.77 -15.42 0.05
CA LYS A 1118 -26.12 -15.92 -1.28
C LYS A 1118 -26.40 -17.43 -1.29
N ALA A 1119 -25.57 -18.22 -0.60
CA ALA A 1119 -25.79 -19.66 -0.46
C ALA A 1119 -27.10 -19.93 0.28
N ALA A 1120 -27.36 -19.19 1.36
CA ALA A 1120 -28.60 -19.27 2.11
C ALA A 1120 -29.83 -18.84 1.28
N LEU A 1121 -29.72 -17.92 0.32
CA LEU A 1121 -30.84 -17.49 -0.53
C LEU A 1121 -31.09 -18.41 -1.74
N THR A 1122 -30.22 -19.38 -2.00
CA THR A 1122 -30.36 -20.28 -3.17
C THR A 1122 -31.53 -21.24 -2.98
N ASN A 1123 -32.29 -21.50 -4.05
CA ASN A 1123 -33.48 -22.35 -3.99
C ASN A 1123 -33.09 -23.82 -3.72
N PRO A 1124 -33.57 -24.44 -2.61
CA PRO A 1124 -33.20 -25.80 -2.22
C PRO A 1124 -33.53 -26.86 -3.28
N VAL A 1125 -34.57 -26.64 -4.10
CA VAL A 1125 -34.96 -27.56 -5.19
C VAL A 1125 -33.88 -27.65 -6.27
N LYS A 1126 -33.17 -26.54 -6.56
CA LYS A 1126 -32.05 -26.55 -7.50
C LYS A 1126 -30.80 -27.18 -6.91
N SER A 1127 -30.58 -27.01 -5.60
CA SER A 1127 -29.43 -27.56 -4.87
C SER A 1127 -29.49 -29.08 -4.68
N LEU A 1128 -30.69 -29.67 -4.64
CA LEU A 1128 -30.88 -31.12 -4.50
C LEU A 1128 -30.86 -31.86 -5.85
N ARG A 1129 -31.18 -31.17 -6.96
CA ARG A 1129 -31.30 -31.75 -8.32
C ARG A 1129 -30.01 -31.67 -9.15
N SER A 1130 -28.95 -31.03 -8.65
CA SER A 1130 -27.67 -30.91 -9.36
C SER A 1130 -26.81 -32.17 -9.20
N GLU A 1131 -26.73 -32.96 -10.28
CA GLU A 1131 -25.62 -33.88 -10.59
C GLU A 1131 -24.86 -33.40 -11.82
#